data_AF-A0A381R7G0-F1
#
_entry.id   AF-A0A381R7G0-F1
#
_cell.length_a   1.000
_cell.length_b   1.000
_cell.length_c   1.000
_cell.angle_alpha   90.00
_cell.angle_beta   90.00
_cell.angle_gamma   90.00
#
_symmetry.space_group_name_H-M   'P 1'
#
loop_
_entity.id
_entity.type
_entity.pdbx_description
1 polymer ?
#
loop_
_entity_poly.entity_id
_entity_poly.type
_entity_poly.pdbx_seq_one_letter_code
_entity_poly.pdbx_strand_id
1 'polypeptide(L)'
;MSLALAEKAVDAGYQLGLLKKASLDDLRKQFHFREILELVESVGNRQIDREAVIAGAQEEEAAGEGVVSAEAALRRVEKKLGVIWSLPEGYTIDEIREHMGRHGETLVGVAFPVNARQFRPPFSGYIYLKEAHGIRFLSVISEVVSFDRPGIPEEQKALLPLHVQEPYVTFLRVTRLVELPRTLRLDEFQKMDGKPVRSARNYTQIEDTFDLERDRLRFEQERIASRNLYTELGFSGKTAAGLFGAGLHLASQAAAATDIELKAAEVPQTRLAEFRRAAEAAAAQELVQPLPIDKTKLVETQTTNLETKRKLNPFRARALKLARRLPEHYCKEIVMKTERDRLKQKAVGELVAYYEELVATETKLQKVLEKQGATLPHGIVRQLAELSVGRKFSAKQFSEIVQRAVGQYALSKVDATEAVGIIAAQSIGEPGTQMTMRTFHYAGVAEMNVTLGLPRLIEIVDARREPKTPIMEVFLEPQHATDRKAVLELASRIESRSAGSLANIRTDMTNLRLIIEPDMTELKKRGITITEFGARVRKSARLRCDIVIEGDSIIMTEPEPSFKKLYVLEEKVRRAKVDGITSIARAIVRKEKDEYIIFTEGSNLKEILEMEQVDLARTSTNSLHEIRAVLGIEATRTAIAYELNETLEEQGLVVDMRHNLLVADVMTNNGNIRAIGRHGISGAKTSVLARAAFEITSTHLLLAALTGEEDVLTGVAENIIVGQPVHLGTGAVSVIYNPSSET
;
A
#
# COMPACT_ATOMS: atom_id res chain seq x y z
N MET A 1 -11.44 -16.26 -3.15
CA MET A 1 -12.34 -16.94 -4.10
C MET A 1 -12.87 -15.92 -5.07
N SER A 2 -12.52 -16.06 -6.35
CA SER A 2 -13.08 -15.22 -7.42
C SER A 2 -14.55 -15.64 -7.70
N LEU A 3 -15.46 -14.70 -8.06
CA LEU A 3 -16.85 -15.00 -8.45
C LEU A 3 -16.95 -16.07 -9.55
N ALA A 4 -16.16 -16.04 -10.62
CA ALA A 4 -16.28 -17.05 -11.69
C ALA A 4 -16.04 -18.47 -11.15
N LEU A 5 -15.13 -18.62 -10.18
CA LEU A 5 -14.95 -19.87 -9.43
C LEU A 5 -16.14 -20.16 -8.49
N ALA A 6 -16.72 -19.15 -7.87
CA ALA A 6 -17.90 -19.29 -7.01
C ALA A 6 -19.14 -19.76 -7.78
N GLU A 7 -19.35 -19.23 -8.98
CA GLU A 7 -20.42 -19.63 -9.91
C GLU A 7 -20.15 -21.06 -10.38
N LYS A 8 -18.93 -21.37 -10.86
CA LYS A 8 -18.52 -22.73 -11.23
C LYS A 8 -18.67 -23.75 -10.08
N ALA A 9 -18.41 -23.36 -8.83
CA ALA A 9 -18.62 -24.19 -7.64
C ALA A 9 -20.10 -24.45 -7.33
N VAL A 10 -20.97 -23.45 -7.55
CA VAL A 10 -22.42 -23.58 -7.37
C VAL A 10 -23.05 -24.40 -8.50
N ASP A 11 -22.65 -24.18 -9.75
CA ASP A 11 -23.11 -24.94 -10.93
C ASP A 11 -22.67 -26.41 -10.88
N ALA A 12 -21.50 -26.67 -10.29
CA ALA A 12 -21.03 -28.01 -9.93
C ALA A 12 -21.85 -28.71 -8.82
N GLY A 13 -22.77 -28.00 -8.15
CA GLY A 13 -23.59 -28.52 -7.06
C GLY A 13 -22.92 -28.50 -5.68
N TYR A 14 -21.73 -27.91 -5.54
CA TYR A 14 -21.01 -27.86 -4.27
C TYR A 14 -21.47 -26.71 -3.37
N GLN A 15 -22.10 -27.05 -2.25
CA GLN A 15 -22.40 -26.08 -1.19
C GLN A 15 -21.20 -25.85 -0.26
N LEU A 16 -21.09 -24.67 0.37
CA LEU A 16 -20.02 -24.27 1.29
C LEU A 16 -19.73 -25.30 2.42
N GLY A 17 -20.74 -26.02 2.90
CA GLY A 17 -20.58 -27.08 3.90
C GLY A 17 -19.98 -28.38 3.36
N LEU A 18 -20.21 -28.69 2.07
CA LEU A 18 -19.62 -29.82 1.36
C LEU A 18 -18.18 -29.53 0.95
N LEU A 19 -17.89 -28.31 0.46
CA LEU A 19 -16.52 -27.86 0.12
C LEU A 19 -15.53 -27.94 1.31
N LYS A 20 -16.02 -27.81 2.54
CA LYS A 20 -15.21 -28.00 3.78
C LYS A 20 -14.86 -29.46 4.10
N LYS A 21 -15.49 -30.42 3.44
CA LYS A 21 -15.33 -31.87 3.64
C LYS A 21 -14.98 -32.63 2.36
N ALA A 22 -14.90 -31.93 1.22
CA ALA A 22 -14.57 -32.53 -0.07
C ALA A 22 -13.13 -33.02 -0.09
N SER A 23 -12.91 -34.14 -0.78
CA SER A 23 -11.57 -34.70 -1.02
C SER A 23 -10.89 -34.02 -2.22
N LEU A 24 -9.56 -34.19 -2.34
CA LEU A 24 -8.80 -33.72 -3.49
C LEU A 24 -9.33 -34.30 -4.81
N ASP A 25 -9.61 -35.61 -4.82
CA ASP A 25 -10.05 -36.35 -6.02
C ASP A 25 -11.46 -35.99 -6.48
N ASP A 26 -12.33 -35.53 -5.56
CA ASP A 26 -13.67 -35.08 -5.93
C ASP A 26 -13.65 -33.70 -6.58
N LEU A 27 -12.82 -32.78 -6.06
CA LEU A 27 -12.67 -31.45 -6.64
C LEU A 27 -11.94 -31.50 -8.00
N ARG A 28 -10.93 -32.36 -8.16
CA ARG A 28 -10.16 -32.51 -9.42
C ARG A 28 -11.02 -32.92 -10.63
N LYS A 29 -12.20 -33.50 -10.42
CA LYS A 29 -13.13 -33.87 -11.51
C LYS A 29 -13.77 -32.65 -12.20
N GLN A 30 -13.76 -31.48 -11.57
CA GLN A 30 -14.51 -30.29 -12.01
C GLN A 30 -13.73 -28.97 -11.91
N PHE A 31 -12.57 -28.95 -11.25
CA PHE A 31 -11.73 -27.76 -11.04
C PHE A 31 -10.24 -28.04 -11.35
N HIS A 32 -9.56 -27.05 -11.93
CA HIS A 32 -8.11 -27.05 -12.12
C HIS A 32 -7.36 -26.81 -10.80
N PHE A 33 -6.04 -26.94 -10.77
CA PHE A 33 -5.35 -26.99 -9.49
C PHE A 33 -5.04 -25.60 -8.83
N ARG A 34 -4.83 -24.44 -9.53
CA ARG A 34 -4.94 -23.12 -8.81
C ARG A 34 -6.40 -22.85 -8.41
N GLU A 35 -7.38 -23.33 -9.19
CA GLU A 35 -8.80 -23.24 -8.83
C GLU A 35 -9.10 -23.91 -7.47
N ILE A 36 -8.58 -25.13 -7.26
CA ILE A 36 -8.69 -25.86 -5.99
C ILE A 36 -7.91 -25.17 -4.86
N LEU A 37 -6.72 -24.63 -5.13
CA LEU A 37 -5.92 -23.93 -4.12
C LEU A 37 -6.68 -22.75 -3.51
N GLU A 38 -7.31 -21.92 -4.35
CA GLU A 38 -8.10 -20.77 -3.86
C GLU A 38 -9.43 -21.18 -3.21
N LEU A 39 -10.08 -22.27 -3.65
CA LEU A 39 -11.20 -22.88 -2.93
C LEU A 39 -10.78 -23.25 -1.49
N VAL A 40 -9.66 -23.96 -1.34
CA VAL A 40 -9.15 -24.44 -0.04
C VAL A 40 -8.80 -23.28 0.90
N GLU A 41 -8.13 -22.23 0.42
CA GLU A 41 -7.80 -21.06 1.24
C GLU A 41 -9.03 -20.27 1.68
N SER A 42 -9.95 -19.99 0.75
CA SER A 42 -11.10 -19.11 1.02
C SER A 42 -12.21 -19.79 1.81
N VAL A 43 -12.42 -21.09 1.61
CA VAL A 43 -13.37 -21.90 2.39
C VAL A 43 -12.75 -22.38 3.72
N GLY A 44 -11.41 -22.39 3.81
CA GLY A 44 -10.67 -22.79 5.00
C GLY A 44 -10.66 -24.30 5.25
N ASN A 45 -10.64 -25.11 4.18
CA ASN A 45 -10.55 -26.56 4.29
C ASN A 45 -9.15 -26.96 4.83
N ARG A 46 -9.11 -27.90 5.77
CA ARG A 46 -7.90 -28.40 6.46
C ARG A 46 -7.65 -29.90 6.23
N GLN A 47 -8.52 -30.59 5.51
CA GLN A 47 -8.39 -32.03 5.21
C GLN A 47 -7.67 -32.28 3.88
N ILE A 48 -7.68 -31.31 2.97
CA ILE A 48 -6.94 -31.39 1.71
C ILE A 48 -5.48 -31.04 1.99
N ASP A 49 -4.58 -31.96 1.63
CA ASP A 49 -3.15 -31.72 1.70
C ASP A 49 -2.77 -30.61 0.72
N ARG A 50 -2.27 -29.51 1.29
CA ARG A 50 -1.88 -28.33 0.52
C ARG A 50 -0.68 -28.65 -0.34
N GLU A 51 0.28 -29.42 0.16
CA GLU A 51 1.47 -29.81 -0.59
C GLU A 51 1.10 -30.65 -1.81
N ALA A 52 0.02 -31.43 -1.77
CA ALA A 52 -0.49 -32.19 -2.92
C ALA A 52 -1.29 -31.35 -3.95
N VAL A 53 -2.06 -30.34 -3.53
CA VAL A 53 -2.72 -29.37 -4.45
C VAL A 53 -1.68 -28.50 -5.13
N ILE A 54 -0.74 -28.00 -4.32
CA ILE A 54 0.52 -27.40 -4.75
C ILE A 54 1.10 -28.34 -5.80
N ALA A 55 1.28 -29.61 -5.45
CA ALA A 55 1.86 -30.61 -6.32
C ALA A 55 0.98 -31.14 -7.47
N GLY A 56 -0.07 -30.43 -7.87
CA GLY A 56 -0.90 -30.78 -9.04
C GLY A 56 -0.58 -30.03 -10.33
N ALA A 57 0.00 -28.83 -10.25
CA ALA A 57 -0.29 -27.82 -11.26
C ALA A 57 0.90 -27.31 -12.11
N GLN A 58 2.15 -27.71 -11.83
CA GLN A 58 3.32 -27.31 -12.67
C GLN A 58 3.39 -28.34 -13.80
N GLU A 59 2.70 -29.48 -13.69
CA GLU A 59 2.31 -30.37 -14.78
C GLU A 59 1.49 -29.56 -15.81
N GLU A 60 0.65 -28.63 -15.34
CA GLU A 60 -0.08 -27.67 -16.19
C GLU A 60 0.85 -26.52 -16.69
N GLU A 61 1.74 -25.95 -15.86
CA GLU A 61 2.65 -24.84 -16.28
C GLU A 61 3.83 -25.30 -17.19
N ALA A 62 4.49 -26.42 -16.88
CA ALA A 62 5.64 -26.96 -17.62
C ALA A 62 5.26 -27.63 -18.95
N ALA A 63 4.00 -27.98 -19.15
CA ALA A 63 3.47 -28.31 -20.47
C ALA A 63 3.56 -27.11 -21.46
N GLY A 64 3.66 -25.88 -20.94
CA GLY A 64 3.82 -24.65 -21.74
C GLY A 64 5.26 -24.12 -21.89
N GLU A 65 6.18 -24.40 -20.96
CA GLU A 65 7.57 -23.87 -20.98
C GLU A 65 8.64 -24.90 -21.46
N GLY A 66 8.41 -25.50 -22.63
CA GLY A 66 9.45 -26.18 -23.40
C GLY A 66 10.30 -25.19 -24.21
N VAL A 67 11.62 -25.19 -24.01
CA VAL A 67 12.67 -24.45 -24.77
C VAL A 67 12.28 -23.02 -25.20
N VAL A 68 12.72 -22.01 -24.44
CA VAL A 68 12.50 -20.58 -24.77
C VAL A 68 13.02 -20.25 -26.18
N SER A 69 12.10 -20.10 -27.13
CA SER A 69 12.41 -19.70 -28.50
C SER A 69 12.77 -18.22 -28.59
N ALA A 70 13.43 -17.80 -29.67
CA ALA A 70 13.75 -16.39 -29.92
C ALA A 70 12.49 -15.50 -29.97
N GLU A 71 11.35 -16.04 -30.40
CA GLU A 71 10.06 -15.34 -30.37
C GLU A 71 9.47 -15.22 -28.95
N ALA A 72 9.61 -16.26 -28.12
CA ALA A 72 9.20 -16.20 -26.71
C ALA A 72 10.07 -15.21 -25.92
N ALA A 73 11.37 -15.15 -26.23
CA ALA A 73 12.27 -14.12 -25.72
C ALA A 73 11.83 -12.72 -26.19
N LEU A 74 11.54 -12.53 -27.49
CA LEU A 74 11.05 -11.25 -28.03
C LEU A 74 9.78 -10.77 -27.33
N ARG A 75 8.80 -11.67 -27.09
CA ARG A 75 7.57 -11.34 -26.32
C ARG A 75 7.85 -10.89 -24.88
N ARG A 76 8.88 -11.43 -24.22
CA ARG A 76 9.31 -10.94 -22.89
C ARG A 76 9.92 -9.53 -22.98
N VAL A 77 10.64 -9.24 -24.07
CA VAL A 77 11.23 -7.92 -24.32
C VAL A 77 10.16 -6.87 -24.66
N GLU A 78 9.12 -7.26 -25.40
CA GLU A 78 7.96 -6.41 -25.70
C GLU A 78 7.11 -6.10 -24.46
N LYS A 79 7.11 -7.01 -23.46
CA LYS A 79 6.61 -6.75 -22.10
C LYS A 79 7.59 -5.98 -21.19
N LYS A 80 8.82 -5.70 -21.67
CA LYS A 80 9.86 -4.88 -21.03
C LYS A 80 10.31 -5.33 -19.64
N LEU A 81 10.18 -6.62 -19.33
CA LEU A 81 10.55 -7.21 -18.04
C LEU A 81 12.06 -7.53 -17.98
N GLY A 82 12.84 -6.89 -17.10
CA GLY A 82 14.23 -7.29 -16.79
C GLY A 82 15.23 -6.17 -16.46
N VAL A 83 16.50 -6.38 -16.76
CA VAL A 83 17.63 -5.47 -16.41
C VAL A 83 18.51 -5.19 -17.62
N ILE A 84 18.65 -3.93 -18.04
CA ILE A 84 19.57 -3.55 -19.12
C ILE A 84 20.98 -3.34 -18.57
N TRP A 85 21.97 -3.93 -19.22
CA TRP A 85 23.40 -3.80 -18.87
C TRP A 85 24.29 -3.80 -20.12
N SER A 86 25.51 -3.27 -20.00
CA SER A 86 26.52 -3.29 -21.07
C SER A 86 27.69 -4.19 -20.69
N LEU A 87 28.24 -4.92 -21.65
CA LEU A 87 29.49 -5.66 -21.46
C LEU A 87 30.63 -4.71 -21.05
N PRO A 88 31.49 -5.11 -20.08
CA PRO A 88 32.76 -4.42 -19.83
C PRO A 88 33.67 -4.46 -21.05
N GLU A 89 34.64 -3.56 -21.09
CA GLU A 89 35.64 -3.53 -22.17
C GLU A 89 36.54 -4.77 -22.02
N GLY A 90 36.68 -5.56 -23.10
CA GLY A 90 37.41 -6.82 -23.10
C GLY A 90 36.56 -8.10 -23.17
N TYR A 91 35.23 -8.04 -23.02
CA TYR A 91 34.33 -9.20 -23.23
C TYR A 91 33.67 -9.18 -24.61
N THR A 92 33.81 -10.23 -25.41
CA THR A 92 33.02 -10.43 -26.63
C THR A 92 31.87 -11.43 -26.45
N ILE A 93 30.80 -11.29 -27.24
CA ILE A 93 29.66 -12.22 -27.20
C ILE A 93 30.05 -13.62 -27.68
N ASP A 94 30.97 -13.72 -28.64
CA ASP A 94 31.37 -15.00 -29.22
C ASP A 94 32.23 -15.83 -28.26
N GLU A 95 33.13 -15.21 -27.49
CA GLU A 95 33.84 -15.87 -26.38
C GLU A 95 32.87 -16.37 -25.30
N ILE A 96 31.88 -15.56 -24.92
CA ILE A 96 30.85 -15.96 -23.94
C ILE A 96 30.05 -17.17 -24.49
N ARG A 97 29.66 -17.15 -25.78
CA ARG A 97 28.97 -18.27 -26.46
C ARG A 97 29.81 -19.54 -26.51
N GLU A 98 31.08 -19.43 -26.90
CA GLU A 98 31.99 -20.59 -26.98
C GLU A 98 32.22 -21.21 -25.59
N HIS A 99 32.34 -20.37 -24.55
CA HIS A 99 32.51 -20.82 -23.17
C HIS A 99 31.26 -21.51 -22.62
N MET A 100 30.06 -20.91 -22.80
CA MET A 100 28.79 -21.56 -22.43
C MET A 100 28.58 -22.87 -23.19
N GLY A 101 29.03 -22.96 -24.45
CA GLY A 101 28.96 -24.19 -25.24
C GLY A 101 29.82 -25.34 -24.69
N ARG A 102 30.89 -25.04 -23.93
CA ARG A 102 31.77 -26.02 -23.29
C ARG A 102 31.35 -26.37 -21.86
N HIS A 103 30.87 -25.39 -21.09
CA HIS A 103 30.67 -25.54 -19.64
C HIS A 103 29.20 -25.42 -19.18
N GLY A 104 28.26 -25.06 -20.07
CA GLY A 104 26.84 -24.89 -19.75
C GLY A 104 26.50 -23.58 -19.03
N GLU A 105 27.48 -22.95 -18.37
CA GLU A 105 27.39 -21.66 -17.71
C GLU A 105 28.70 -20.87 -17.85
N THR A 106 28.63 -19.55 -17.66
CA THR A 106 29.80 -18.64 -17.66
C THR A 106 29.62 -17.57 -16.58
N LEU A 107 30.69 -17.27 -15.83
CA LEU A 107 30.75 -16.12 -14.92
C LEU A 107 31.27 -14.89 -15.67
N VAL A 108 30.50 -13.80 -15.65
CA VAL A 108 30.89 -12.51 -16.25
C VAL A 108 31.20 -11.51 -15.14
N GLY A 109 32.42 -10.95 -15.14
CA GLY A 109 32.85 -9.97 -14.15
C GLY A 109 32.26 -8.58 -14.36
N VAL A 110 31.98 -7.89 -13.26
CA VAL A 110 31.40 -6.54 -13.22
C VAL A 110 32.25 -5.65 -12.32
N ALA A 111 32.71 -4.52 -12.88
CA ALA A 111 33.65 -3.61 -12.22
C ALA A 111 33.04 -2.76 -11.09
N PHE A 112 31.79 -3.03 -10.70
CA PHE A 112 31.05 -2.31 -9.66
C PHE A 112 30.25 -3.30 -8.81
N PRO A 113 30.10 -3.07 -7.50
CA PRO A 113 29.31 -3.94 -6.64
C PRO A 113 27.83 -3.96 -7.05
N VAL A 114 27.29 -5.14 -7.34
CA VAL A 114 25.86 -5.33 -7.60
C VAL A 114 25.21 -5.90 -6.34
N ASN A 115 24.26 -5.17 -5.74
CA ASN A 115 23.56 -5.63 -4.55
C ASN A 115 22.60 -6.77 -4.91
N ALA A 116 23.00 -8.01 -4.59
CA ALA A 116 22.22 -9.22 -4.86
C ALA A 116 20.79 -9.16 -4.28
N ARG A 117 20.54 -8.41 -3.19
CA ARG A 117 19.19 -8.24 -2.60
C ARG A 117 18.22 -7.47 -3.50
N GLN A 118 18.70 -6.74 -4.52
CA GLN A 118 17.86 -6.00 -5.47
C GLN A 118 17.32 -6.86 -6.62
N PHE A 119 17.78 -8.10 -6.77
CA PHE A 119 17.44 -8.98 -7.89
C PHE A 119 16.94 -10.33 -7.38
N ARG A 120 15.86 -10.85 -7.97
CA ARG A 120 15.32 -12.18 -7.64
C ARG A 120 15.78 -13.21 -8.69
N PRO A 121 16.86 -13.96 -8.45
CA PRO A 121 17.29 -15.00 -9.39
C PRO A 121 16.21 -16.07 -9.63
N PRO A 122 16.18 -16.70 -10.83
CA PRO A 122 16.85 -16.26 -12.05
C PRO A 122 16.13 -15.04 -12.65
N PHE A 123 16.89 -14.08 -13.20
CA PHE A 123 16.34 -12.89 -13.85
C PHE A 123 16.89 -12.66 -15.27
N SER A 124 16.17 -11.84 -16.04
CA SER A 124 16.47 -11.55 -17.45
C SER A 124 17.34 -10.30 -17.56
N GLY A 125 18.54 -10.44 -18.15
CA GLY A 125 19.47 -9.36 -18.44
C GLY A 125 19.51 -9.04 -19.93
N TYR A 126 19.31 -7.78 -20.32
CA TYR A 126 19.39 -7.35 -21.71
C TYR A 126 20.74 -6.69 -21.99
N ILE A 127 21.49 -7.26 -22.93
CA ILE A 127 22.84 -6.80 -23.26
C ILE A 127 22.76 -5.70 -24.31
N TYR A 128 23.17 -4.50 -23.91
CA TYR A 128 23.39 -3.35 -24.77
C TYR A 128 24.80 -3.40 -25.38
N LEU A 129 24.86 -3.40 -26.72
CA LEU A 129 26.12 -3.38 -27.47
C LEU A 129 26.45 -1.93 -27.88
N LYS A 130 27.59 -1.42 -27.41
CA LYS A 130 28.08 -0.07 -27.76
C LYS A 130 28.20 0.10 -29.29
N GLU A 131 28.71 -0.90 -30.00
CA GLU A 131 28.94 -0.86 -31.46
C GLU A 131 27.65 -0.81 -32.27
N ALA A 132 26.65 -1.61 -31.90
CA ALA A 132 25.37 -1.69 -32.62
C ALA A 132 24.34 -0.62 -32.20
N HIS A 133 24.68 0.23 -31.21
CA HIS A 133 23.80 1.26 -30.64
C HIS A 133 22.42 0.71 -30.22
N GLY A 134 22.37 -0.50 -29.66
CA GLY A 134 21.12 -1.15 -29.29
C GLY A 134 21.29 -2.46 -28.54
N ILE A 135 20.15 -3.05 -28.17
CA ILE A 135 20.05 -4.34 -27.49
C ILE A 135 19.81 -5.44 -28.51
N ARG A 136 20.59 -6.52 -28.43
CA ARG A 136 20.50 -7.68 -29.35
C ARG A 136 20.49 -9.04 -28.65
N PHE A 137 20.93 -9.12 -27.40
CA PHE A 137 21.00 -10.37 -26.65
C PHE A 137 20.28 -10.29 -25.30
N LEU A 138 19.64 -11.39 -24.93
CA LEU A 138 19.02 -11.64 -23.63
C LEU A 138 19.84 -12.71 -22.89
N SER A 139 20.48 -12.34 -21.79
CA SER A 139 21.09 -13.26 -20.84
C SER A 139 20.07 -13.70 -19.77
N VAL A 140 20.15 -14.96 -19.34
CA VAL A 140 19.45 -15.48 -18.17
C VAL A 140 20.48 -15.64 -17.05
N ILE A 141 20.37 -14.78 -16.04
CA ILE A 141 21.29 -14.73 -14.89
C ILE A 141 20.68 -15.54 -13.75
N SER A 142 21.38 -16.56 -13.28
CA SER A 142 20.91 -17.46 -12.20
C SER A 142 21.41 -17.09 -10.81
N GLU A 143 22.51 -16.36 -10.69
CA GLU A 143 23.09 -15.93 -9.41
C GLU A 143 23.90 -14.63 -9.60
N VAL A 144 24.00 -13.83 -8.54
CA VAL A 144 24.89 -12.66 -8.43
C VAL A 144 25.87 -12.98 -7.31
N VAL A 145 27.15 -13.17 -7.65
CA VAL A 145 28.20 -13.66 -6.74
C VAL A 145 29.14 -12.51 -6.37
N SER A 146 29.24 -12.18 -5.09
CA SER A 146 30.15 -11.15 -4.57
C SER A 146 31.54 -11.71 -4.22
N PHE A 147 32.58 -10.88 -4.33
CA PHE A 147 33.98 -11.31 -4.15
C PHE A 147 34.36 -11.72 -2.71
N ASP A 148 33.51 -11.47 -1.70
CA ASP A 148 33.74 -11.86 -0.30
C ASP A 148 33.72 -13.39 -0.04
N ARG A 149 33.69 -14.22 -1.09
CA ARG A 149 33.93 -15.68 -1.04
C ARG A 149 35.39 -16.01 -1.41
N PRO A 150 36.31 -16.18 -0.44
CA PRO A 150 37.68 -16.58 -0.75
C PRO A 150 37.77 -18.07 -1.15
N GLY A 151 38.02 -18.34 -2.43
CA GLY A 151 38.75 -19.53 -2.89
C GLY A 151 37.94 -20.80 -3.20
N ILE A 152 37.00 -20.74 -4.16
CA ILE A 152 36.31 -21.93 -4.69
C ILE A 152 36.92 -22.36 -6.05
N PRO A 153 37.43 -23.60 -6.22
CA PRO A 153 38.09 -24.05 -7.46
C PRO A 153 37.18 -24.17 -8.69
N GLU A 154 35.86 -24.23 -8.51
CA GLU A 154 34.89 -24.35 -9.59
C GLU A 154 34.61 -23.01 -10.28
N GLU A 155 34.60 -21.91 -9.52
CA GLU A 155 34.44 -20.56 -10.07
C GLU A 155 35.61 -20.20 -11.01
N GLN A 156 36.82 -20.69 -10.73
CA GLN A 156 37.99 -20.55 -11.61
C GLN A 156 37.84 -21.24 -12.98
N LYS A 157 36.94 -22.23 -13.12
CA LYS A 157 36.65 -22.90 -14.40
C LYS A 157 35.50 -22.25 -15.18
N ALA A 158 34.64 -21.48 -14.50
CA ALA A 158 33.54 -20.76 -15.11
C ALA A 158 33.93 -19.33 -15.55
N LEU A 159 35.11 -18.85 -15.13
CA LEU A 159 35.69 -17.56 -15.50
C LEU A 159 36.44 -17.63 -16.83
N LEU A 160 36.24 -16.63 -17.69
CA LEU A 160 37.00 -16.48 -18.93
C LEU A 160 38.49 -16.18 -18.61
N PRO A 161 39.45 -16.92 -19.20
CA PRO A 161 40.84 -16.98 -18.73
C PRO A 161 41.66 -15.69 -18.92
N LEU A 162 41.13 -14.69 -19.60
CA LEU A 162 41.89 -13.53 -20.07
C LEU A 162 42.07 -12.41 -19.00
N HIS A 163 41.25 -12.40 -17.93
CA HIS A 163 41.22 -11.31 -16.94
C HIS A 163 41.23 -11.77 -15.47
N VAL A 164 42.17 -12.64 -15.11
CA VAL A 164 42.47 -13.03 -13.71
C VAL A 164 43.04 -11.86 -12.87
N GLN A 165 43.31 -10.70 -13.46
CA GLN A 165 44.08 -9.60 -12.85
C GLN A 165 43.34 -8.25 -12.71
N GLU A 166 42.06 -8.14 -13.11
CA GLU A 166 41.29 -6.90 -12.93
C GLU A 166 40.39 -6.92 -11.68
N PRO A 167 40.17 -5.76 -11.02
CA PRO A 167 39.43 -5.67 -9.76
C PRO A 167 37.90 -5.70 -9.98
N TYR A 168 37.39 -6.86 -10.38
CA TYR A 168 35.95 -7.12 -10.47
C TYR A 168 35.35 -7.39 -9.08
N VAL A 169 34.32 -6.62 -8.70
CA VAL A 169 33.72 -6.66 -7.35
C VAL A 169 32.53 -7.63 -7.28
N THR A 170 31.93 -7.96 -8.42
CA THR A 170 30.78 -8.87 -8.50
C THR A 170 30.79 -9.64 -9.82
N PHE A 171 30.38 -10.91 -9.79
CA PHE A 171 30.21 -11.76 -10.96
C PHE A 171 28.74 -12.11 -11.18
N LEU A 172 28.34 -12.18 -12.44
CA LEU A 172 27.01 -12.64 -12.85
C LEU A 172 27.11 -14.05 -13.43
N ARG A 173 26.41 -15.02 -12.83
CA ARG A 173 26.32 -16.40 -13.33
C ARG A 173 25.31 -16.45 -14.47
N VAL A 174 25.79 -16.49 -15.71
CA VAL A 174 24.95 -16.55 -16.91
C VAL A 174 24.79 -18.00 -17.35
N THR A 175 23.54 -18.47 -17.39
CA THR A 175 23.21 -19.87 -17.76
C THR A 175 22.76 -20.01 -19.21
N ARG A 176 22.20 -18.96 -19.81
CA ARG A 176 21.72 -18.94 -21.19
C ARG A 176 21.88 -17.56 -21.81
N LEU A 177 22.11 -17.52 -23.12
CA LEU A 177 22.15 -16.30 -23.91
C LEU A 177 21.36 -16.51 -25.21
N VAL A 178 20.29 -15.75 -25.38
CA VAL A 178 19.37 -15.83 -26.51
C VAL A 178 19.56 -14.59 -27.39
N GLU A 179 19.69 -14.81 -28.71
CA GLU A 179 19.75 -13.71 -29.68
C GLU A 179 18.34 -13.26 -30.06
N LEU A 180 18.12 -11.95 -30.07
CA LEU A 180 16.85 -11.34 -30.44
C LEU A 180 16.79 -11.17 -31.97
N PRO A 181 15.63 -11.42 -32.61
CA PRO A 181 15.50 -11.36 -34.07
C PRO A 181 15.60 -9.94 -34.66
N ARG A 182 15.62 -8.89 -33.82
CA ARG A 182 15.83 -7.50 -34.22
C ARG A 182 16.66 -6.75 -33.16
N THR A 183 17.48 -5.80 -33.59
CA THR A 183 18.13 -4.83 -32.69
C THR A 183 17.06 -3.85 -32.18
N LEU A 184 16.97 -3.69 -30.86
CA LEU A 184 16.01 -2.79 -30.20
C LEU A 184 16.73 -1.57 -29.64
N ARG A 185 16.12 -0.39 -29.73
CA ARG A 185 16.70 0.85 -29.20
C ARG A 185 16.42 1.01 -27.70
N LEU A 186 17.31 1.68 -26.98
CA LEU A 186 17.15 1.92 -25.54
C LEU A 186 15.87 2.70 -25.22
N ASP A 187 15.51 3.65 -26.07
CA ASP A 187 14.32 4.51 -25.97
C ASP A 187 12.97 3.75 -26.09
N GLU A 188 12.96 2.51 -26.57
CA GLU A 188 11.77 1.64 -26.56
C GLU A 188 11.46 1.10 -25.15
N PHE A 189 12.50 0.95 -24.32
CA PHE A 189 12.39 0.46 -22.95
C PHE A 189 12.05 1.58 -21.98
N GLN A 190 11.26 1.27 -20.95
CA GLN A 190 10.91 2.20 -19.88
C GLN A 190 11.41 1.67 -18.54
N LYS A 191 11.97 2.58 -17.71
CA LYS A 191 12.27 2.30 -16.30
C LYS A 191 10.95 2.10 -15.54
N MET A 192 11.03 1.56 -14.32
CA MET A 192 9.91 1.49 -13.38
C MET A 192 9.15 2.82 -13.22
N ASP A 193 9.84 3.97 -13.37
CA ASP A 193 9.25 5.31 -13.33
C ASP A 193 8.45 5.72 -14.61
N GLY A 194 8.21 4.80 -15.55
CA GLY A 194 7.59 5.06 -16.86
C GLY A 194 8.44 5.91 -17.84
N LYS A 195 9.65 6.30 -17.44
CA LYS A 195 10.56 7.13 -18.26
C LYS A 195 11.37 6.25 -19.23
N PRO A 196 11.56 6.67 -20.50
CA PRO A 196 12.35 5.91 -21.47
C PRO A 196 13.83 5.81 -21.04
N VAL A 197 14.46 4.66 -21.28
CA VAL A 197 15.86 4.42 -20.92
C VAL A 197 16.77 5.19 -21.89
N ARG A 198 17.43 6.24 -21.39
CA ARG A 198 18.35 7.07 -22.18
C ARG A 198 19.82 6.62 -22.15
N SER A 199 20.16 5.67 -21.28
CA SER A 199 21.53 5.14 -21.16
C SER A 199 21.51 3.79 -20.45
N ALA A 200 22.39 2.88 -20.89
CA ALA A 200 22.69 1.62 -20.21
C ALA A 200 23.85 1.74 -19.20
N ARG A 201 24.40 2.95 -18.95
CA ARG A 201 25.38 3.18 -17.88
C ARG A 201 24.69 2.99 -16.53
N ASN A 202 25.13 1.96 -15.82
CA ASN A 202 24.55 1.41 -14.59
C ASN A 202 23.24 0.63 -14.86
N TYR A 203 23.22 -0.61 -14.35
CA TYR A 203 22.14 -1.59 -14.48
C TYR A 203 20.76 -0.95 -14.33
N THR A 204 20.01 -0.91 -15.42
CA THR A 204 18.70 -0.24 -15.44
C THR A 204 17.61 -1.29 -15.44
N GLN A 205 16.94 -1.44 -14.30
CA GLN A 205 15.69 -2.20 -14.19
C GLN A 205 14.60 -1.52 -15.04
N ILE A 206 13.86 -2.35 -15.76
CA ILE A 206 12.79 -1.96 -16.68
C ILE A 206 11.49 -2.70 -16.31
N GLU A 207 10.37 -2.04 -16.60
CA GLU A 207 9.01 -2.32 -16.10
C GLU A 207 8.73 -3.75 -15.64
N ASP A 208 8.54 -3.92 -14.32
CA ASP A 208 7.98 -5.13 -13.71
C ASP A 208 6.45 -4.94 -13.60
N THR A 209 5.75 -5.15 -14.71
CA THR A 209 4.28 -5.00 -14.79
C THR A 209 3.56 -6.16 -14.11
N PHE A 210 3.56 -6.15 -12.78
CA PHE A 210 2.65 -6.83 -11.85
C PHE A 210 1.77 -7.93 -12.45
N ASP A 211 2.37 -9.11 -12.69
CA ASP A 211 1.62 -10.36 -12.88
C ASP A 211 1.25 -10.90 -11.49
N LEU A 212 0.32 -10.18 -10.82
CA LEU A 212 -0.03 -10.34 -9.41
C LEU A 212 -0.39 -11.78 -9.03
N GLU A 213 -0.89 -12.59 -9.97
CA GLU A 213 -1.14 -14.01 -9.75
C GLU A 213 0.15 -14.81 -9.65
N ARG A 214 1.05 -14.64 -10.63
CA ARG A 214 2.30 -15.39 -10.72
C ARG A 214 3.24 -15.01 -9.58
N ASP A 215 3.35 -13.73 -9.27
CA ASP A 215 4.16 -13.24 -8.16
C ASP A 215 3.63 -13.67 -6.81
N ARG A 216 2.31 -13.62 -6.59
CA ARG A 216 1.69 -14.08 -5.33
C ARG A 216 1.95 -15.57 -5.09
N LEU A 217 1.92 -16.38 -6.14
CA LEU A 217 2.08 -17.82 -6.02
C LEU A 217 3.55 -18.24 -5.93
N ARG A 218 4.45 -17.57 -6.67
CA ARG A 218 5.89 -17.64 -6.45
C ARG A 218 6.27 -17.23 -5.01
N PHE A 219 5.68 -16.16 -4.48
CA PHE A 219 5.94 -15.68 -3.13
C PHE A 219 5.44 -16.66 -2.04
N GLU A 220 4.29 -17.33 -2.25
CA GLU A 220 3.84 -18.40 -1.36
C GLU A 220 4.72 -19.66 -1.45
N GLN A 221 5.21 -20.03 -2.65
CA GLN A 221 6.21 -21.10 -2.80
C GLN A 221 7.51 -20.77 -2.07
N GLU A 222 8.08 -19.59 -2.30
CA GLU A 222 9.29 -19.10 -1.62
C GLU A 222 9.10 -19.05 -0.10
N ARG A 223 7.90 -18.67 0.38
CA ARG A 223 7.55 -18.67 1.82
C ARG A 223 7.47 -20.07 2.41
N ILE A 224 6.88 -21.03 1.69
CA ILE A 224 6.78 -22.43 2.16
C ILE A 224 8.16 -23.09 2.14
N ALA A 225 8.93 -22.96 1.06
CA ALA A 225 10.27 -23.51 0.94
C ALA A 225 11.22 -22.98 2.01
N SER A 226 11.29 -21.65 2.17
CA SER A 226 12.10 -20.99 3.20
C SER A 226 11.67 -21.39 4.62
N ARG A 227 10.35 -21.50 4.86
CA ARG A 227 9.83 -21.98 6.15
C ARG A 227 10.21 -23.43 6.42
N ASN A 228 10.09 -24.33 5.45
CA ASN A 228 10.43 -25.74 5.60
C ASN A 228 11.94 -25.89 5.87
N LEU A 229 12.79 -25.21 5.10
CA LEU A 229 14.24 -25.15 5.31
C LEU A 229 14.62 -24.72 6.74
N TYR A 230 14.09 -23.60 7.25
CA TYR A 230 14.40 -23.18 8.63
C TYR A 230 13.75 -24.09 9.70
N THR A 231 12.67 -24.81 9.37
CA THR A 231 12.05 -25.79 10.30
C THR A 231 12.86 -27.08 10.37
N GLU A 232 13.40 -27.56 9.24
CA GLU A 232 14.33 -28.69 9.15
C GLU A 232 15.65 -28.41 9.87
N LEU A 233 16.12 -27.16 9.86
CA LEU A 233 17.24 -26.68 10.68
C LEU A 233 16.90 -26.56 12.19
N GLY A 234 15.70 -26.96 12.61
CA GLY A 234 15.31 -27.07 14.02
C GLY A 234 14.71 -25.81 14.65
N PHE A 235 14.35 -24.79 13.85
CA PHE A 235 13.79 -23.53 14.36
C PHE A 235 12.27 -23.49 14.34
N SER A 236 11.69 -22.62 15.16
CA SER A 236 10.23 -22.50 15.25
C SER A 236 9.65 -21.85 14.00
N GLY A 237 8.43 -22.26 13.61
CA GLY A 237 7.73 -21.66 12.47
C GLY A 237 7.47 -20.15 12.60
N LYS A 238 7.53 -19.57 13.82
CA LYS A 238 7.50 -18.12 14.04
C LYS A 238 8.83 -17.47 13.65
N THR A 239 9.96 -18.05 14.09
CA THR A 239 11.31 -17.60 13.72
C THR A 239 11.55 -17.71 12.21
N ALA A 240 11.09 -18.81 11.60
CA ALA A 240 11.16 -19.00 10.14
C ALA A 240 10.36 -17.91 9.38
N ALA A 241 9.18 -17.53 9.88
CA ALA A 241 8.41 -16.43 9.31
C ALA A 241 9.06 -15.05 9.54
N GLY A 242 9.78 -14.86 10.65
CA GLY A 242 10.57 -13.65 10.92
C GLY A 242 11.77 -13.50 9.99
N LEU A 243 12.51 -14.59 9.74
CA LEU A 243 13.61 -14.66 8.76
C LEU A 243 13.13 -14.34 7.34
N PHE A 244 12.05 -14.98 6.90
CA PHE A 244 11.43 -14.69 5.60
C PHE A 244 10.97 -13.23 5.50
N GLY A 245 10.36 -12.70 6.57
CA GLY A 245 9.92 -11.30 6.65
C GLY A 245 11.08 -10.27 6.65
N ALA A 246 12.28 -10.68 7.03
CA ALA A 246 13.51 -9.88 6.96
C ALA A 246 14.23 -9.97 5.59
N GLY A 247 13.68 -10.71 4.62
CA GLY A 247 14.29 -10.90 3.30
C GLY A 247 15.40 -11.95 3.26
N LEU A 248 15.48 -12.82 4.29
CA LEU A 248 16.41 -13.95 4.35
C LEU A 248 15.64 -15.19 3.90
N HIS A 249 15.75 -15.54 2.62
CA HIS A 249 14.97 -16.60 1.99
C HIS A 249 15.74 -17.92 1.86
N LEU A 250 17.06 -17.84 1.64
CA LEU A 250 17.98 -18.96 1.44
C LEU A 250 18.89 -19.21 2.66
N ALA A 251 19.47 -20.41 2.80
CA ALA A 251 20.43 -20.67 3.87
C ALA A 251 21.70 -19.82 3.73
N SER A 252 22.21 -19.68 2.50
CA SER A 252 23.34 -18.80 2.15
C SER A 252 23.13 -17.33 2.55
N GLN A 253 21.93 -16.79 2.40
CA GLN A 253 21.60 -15.41 2.82
C GLN A 253 21.57 -15.28 4.35
N ALA A 254 21.02 -16.28 5.05
CA ALA A 254 20.99 -16.30 6.51
C ALA A 254 22.38 -16.48 7.14
N ALA A 255 23.29 -17.22 6.49
CA ALA A 255 24.68 -17.35 6.91
C ALA A 255 25.44 -16.02 6.80
N ALA A 256 25.19 -15.25 5.74
CA ALA A 256 25.80 -13.93 5.51
C ALA A 256 25.16 -12.77 6.31
N ALA A 257 24.10 -13.03 7.08
CA ALA A 257 23.37 -11.98 7.81
C ALA A 257 24.10 -11.52 9.08
N THR A 258 24.03 -10.22 9.36
CA THR A 258 24.60 -9.61 10.57
C THR A 258 23.76 -9.92 11.82
N ASP A 259 24.37 -9.83 13.01
CA ASP A 259 23.69 -10.07 14.30
C ASP A 259 22.49 -9.14 14.52
N ILE A 260 22.54 -7.93 13.94
CA ILE A 260 21.47 -6.93 14.00
C ILE A 260 20.29 -7.37 13.12
N GLU A 261 20.56 -7.87 11.91
CA GLU A 261 19.54 -8.40 10.99
C GLU A 261 18.88 -9.67 11.53
N LEU A 262 19.67 -10.61 12.08
CA LEU A 262 19.14 -11.83 12.71
C LEU A 262 18.29 -11.51 13.95
N LYS A 263 18.66 -10.49 14.72
CA LYS A 263 17.86 -9.98 15.86
C LYS A 263 16.57 -9.31 15.39
N ALA A 264 16.59 -8.57 14.28
CA ALA A 264 15.39 -7.99 13.67
C ALA A 264 14.45 -9.07 13.10
N ALA A 265 15.01 -10.19 12.63
CA ALA A 265 14.29 -11.38 12.15
C ALA A 265 13.71 -12.30 13.25
N GLU A 266 13.63 -11.82 14.51
CA GLU A 266 13.18 -12.59 15.68
C GLU A 266 13.99 -13.86 16.02
N VAL A 267 15.26 -13.97 15.61
CA VAL A 267 16.12 -15.09 16.03
C VAL A 267 16.54 -14.91 17.51
N PRO A 268 16.31 -15.91 18.40
CA PRO A 268 16.70 -15.80 19.80
C PRO A 268 18.22 -15.71 19.96
N GLN A 269 18.72 -14.66 20.64
CA GLN A 269 20.15 -14.44 20.83
C GLN A 269 20.87 -15.62 21.51
N THR A 270 20.16 -16.41 22.33
CA THR A 270 20.70 -17.61 23.00
C THR A 270 21.01 -18.78 22.06
N ARG A 271 20.47 -18.80 20.83
CA ARG A 271 20.72 -19.85 19.82
C ARG A 271 21.40 -19.33 18.55
N LEU A 272 21.90 -18.10 18.57
CA LEU A 272 22.43 -17.43 17.36
C LEU A 272 23.69 -18.15 16.81
N ALA A 273 24.53 -18.72 17.68
CA ALA A 273 25.69 -19.53 17.29
C ALA A 273 25.31 -20.91 16.71
N GLU A 274 24.23 -21.53 17.20
CA GLU A 274 23.69 -22.77 16.63
C GLU A 274 23.05 -22.50 15.27
N PHE A 275 22.30 -21.40 15.15
CA PHE A 275 21.70 -20.93 13.91
C PHE A 275 22.75 -20.68 12.82
N ARG A 276 23.86 -19.98 13.12
CA ARG A 276 24.93 -19.76 12.14
C ARG A 276 25.54 -21.07 11.64
N ARG A 277 25.93 -21.98 12.52
CA ARG A 277 26.49 -23.28 12.12
C ARG A 277 25.52 -24.12 11.28
N ALA A 278 24.22 -24.09 11.61
CA ALA A 278 23.19 -24.75 10.83
C ALA A 278 23.00 -24.10 9.46
N ALA A 279 22.95 -22.77 9.38
CA ALA A 279 22.83 -22.02 8.13
C ALA A 279 24.06 -22.16 7.23
N GLU A 280 25.28 -22.16 7.80
CA GLU A 280 26.54 -22.42 7.08
C GLU A 280 26.59 -23.84 6.52
N ALA A 281 26.19 -24.85 7.32
CA ALA A 281 26.14 -26.25 6.87
C ALA A 281 25.07 -26.46 5.77
N ALA A 282 23.90 -25.82 5.89
CA ALA A 282 22.86 -25.86 4.88
C ALA A 282 23.26 -25.12 3.59
N ALA A 283 23.91 -23.95 3.70
CA ALA A 283 24.47 -23.23 2.56
C ALA A 283 25.53 -24.04 1.82
N ALA A 284 26.36 -24.80 2.56
CA ALA A 284 27.31 -25.74 1.95
C ALA A 284 26.62 -26.92 1.24
N GLN A 285 25.46 -27.36 1.71
CA GLN A 285 24.66 -28.39 1.04
C GLN A 285 23.91 -27.86 -0.19
N GLU A 286 23.35 -26.63 -0.12
CA GLU A 286 22.73 -25.92 -1.27
C GLU A 286 23.69 -25.83 -2.47
N LEU A 287 25.00 -25.71 -2.21
CA LEU A 287 26.04 -25.55 -3.25
C LEU A 287 26.45 -26.88 -3.93
N VAL A 288 26.33 -28.04 -3.26
CA VAL A 288 26.83 -29.33 -3.77
C VAL A 288 25.84 -30.02 -4.70
N GLN A 289 24.54 -29.78 -4.52
CA GLN A 289 23.50 -30.18 -5.48
C GLN A 289 22.46 -29.06 -5.59
N PRO A 290 22.41 -28.30 -6.71
CA PRO A 290 21.24 -27.48 -6.99
C PRO A 290 20.05 -28.42 -7.14
N LEU A 291 19.13 -28.39 -6.17
CA LEU A 291 17.95 -29.25 -6.15
C LEU A 291 17.25 -29.20 -7.51
N PRO A 292 17.08 -30.34 -8.21
CA PRO A 292 16.29 -30.37 -9.42
C PRO A 292 14.85 -30.02 -9.02
N ILE A 293 14.43 -28.81 -9.34
CA ILE A 293 13.04 -28.37 -9.17
C ILE A 293 12.22 -29.27 -10.10
N ASP A 294 11.56 -30.27 -9.51
CA ASP A 294 10.73 -31.21 -10.25
C ASP A 294 9.50 -30.46 -10.75
N LYS A 295 9.53 -30.09 -12.04
CA LYS A 295 8.70 -29.02 -12.63
C LYS A 295 7.25 -29.41 -12.87
N THR A 296 6.72 -30.35 -12.10
CA THR A 296 5.48 -31.06 -12.43
C THR A 296 4.32 -30.69 -11.49
N LYS A 297 4.52 -29.81 -10.51
CA LYS A 297 3.76 -29.78 -9.26
C LYS A 297 3.58 -28.33 -8.60
N LEU A 298 3.08 -27.28 -9.33
CA LEU A 298 2.16 -26.10 -9.03
C LEU A 298 1.77 -25.10 -10.22
N VAL A 299 0.68 -24.28 -10.18
CA VAL A 299 0.33 -23.11 -11.08
C VAL A 299 -0.57 -23.25 -12.41
N GLU A 300 -1.93 -23.48 -12.39
CA GLU A 300 -2.97 -22.88 -13.36
C GLU A 300 -4.32 -22.23 -12.81
N THR A 301 -4.52 -20.89 -12.99
CA THR A 301 -5.56 -19.81 -12.69
C THR A 301 -6.10 -19.33 -11.28
N GLN A 302 -5.97 -18.02 -10.93
CA GLN A 302 -7.06 -17.10 -10.45
C GLN A 302 -6.65 -15.69 -9.91
N THR A 303 -7.08 -14.62 -10.58
CA THR A 303 -7.63 -13.35 -10.05
C THR A 303 -8.45 -12.59 -11.11
N THR A 304 -9.79 -12.60 -11.04
CA THR A 304 -10.63 -11.78 -11.95
C THR A 304 -11.94 -11.26 -11.36
N ASN A 305 -12.19 -11.37 -10.05
CA ASN A 305 -13.56 -11.16 -9.53
C ASN A 305 -13.68 -10.63 -8.10
N LEU A 306 -13.54 -9.31 -7.94
CA LEU A 306 -14.07 -8.57 -6.79
C LEU A 306 -15.05 -7.46 -7.21
N GLU A 307 -14.97 -6.96 -8.45
CA GLU A 307 -15.83 -5.87 -8.95
C GLU A 307 -17.27 -6.29 -9.26
N THR A 308 -17.54 -7.58 -9.49
CA THR A 308 -18.84 -8.09 -10.00
C THR A 308 -19.93 -8.30 -8.94
N LYS A 309 -19.67 -8.02 -7.65
CA LYS A 309 -20.60 -8.39 -6.55
C LYS A 309 -21.57 -7.30 -6.08
N ARG A 310 -21.33 -6.01 -6.33
CA ARG A 310 -22.28 -4.92 -6.01
C ARG A 310 -22.98 -4.43 -7.27
N LYS A 311 -24.31 -4.31 -7.24
CA LYS A 311 -25.08 -3.77 -8.37
C LYS A 311 -24.68 -2.31 -8.58
N LEU A 312 -24.19 -1.98 -9.78
CA LEU A 312 -23.78 -0.62 -10.11
C LEU A 312 -24.96 0.35 -9.93
N ASN A 313 -24.74 1.42 -9.17
CA ASN A 313 -25.74 2.46 -8.89
C ASN A 313 -26.45 2.89 -10.19
N PRO A 314 -27.80 2.91 -10.25
CA PRO A 314 -28.54 3.26 -11.46
C PRO A 314 -28.20 4.65 -12.02
N PHE A 315 -27.76 5.61 -11.20
CA PHE A 315 -27.28 6.91 -11.67
C PHE A 315 -25.92 6.80 -12.37
N ARG A 316 -24.96 6.09 -11.76
CA ARG A 316 -23.63 5.78 -12.32
C ARG A 316 -23.72 5.01 -13.64
N ALA A 317 -24.57 3.99 -13.72
CA ALA A 317 -24.79 3.23 -14.96
C ALA A 317 -25.34 4.10 -16.10
N ARG A 318 -26.22 5.08 -15.79
CA ARG A 318 -26.74 6.04 -16.77
C ARG A 318 -25.68 7.04 -17.23
N ALA A 319 -24.92 7.60 -16.30
CA ALA A 319 -23.83 8.52 -16.59
C ALA A 319 -22.74 7.86 -17.46
N LEU A 320 -22.27 6.67 -17.08
CA LEU A 320 -21.30 5.89 -17.87
C LEU A 320 -21.82 5.51 -19.26
N LYS A 321 -23.14 5.37 -19.45
CA LYS A 321 -23.73 5.09 -20.77
C LYS A 321 -23.77 6.33 -21.67
N LEU A 322 -24.04 7.51 -21.10
CA LEU A 322 -24.14 8.78 -21.83
C LEU A 322 -22.76 9.42 -22.08
N ALA A 323 -21.84 9.36 -21.12
CA ALA A 323 -20.54 10.01 -21.19
C ALA A 323 -19.49 9.27 -22.05
N ARG A 324 -19.78 8.09 -22.63
CA ARG A 324 -18.81 7.23 -23.35
C ARG A 324 -17.95 7.90 -24.45
N ARG A 325 -18.36 9.06 -24.94
CA ARG A 325 -17.65 9.83 -25.98
C ARG A 325 -16.63 10.84 -25.42
N LEU A 326 -16.67 11.11 -24.13
CA LEU A 326 -15.80 12.07 -23.46
C LEU A 326 -14.54 11.40 -22.90
N PRO A 327 -13.44 12.15 -22.68
CA PRO A 327 -12.28 11.66 -21.96
C PRO A 327 -12.61 11.07 -20.58
N GLU A 328 -11.81 10.11 -20.13
CA GLU A 328 -12.07 9.31 -18.93
C GLU A 328 -12.20 10.15 -17.64
N HIS A 329 -11.44 11.24 -17.53
CA HIS A 329 -11.53 12.17 -16.39
C HIS A 329 -12.88 12.91 -16.35
N TYR A 330 -13.39 13.37 -17.50
CA TYR A 330 -14.73 13.95 -17.58
C TYR A 330 -15.83 12.91 -17.36
N CYS A 331 -15.62 11.65 -17.79
CA CYS A 331 -16.53 10.56 -17.43
C CYS A 331 -16.62 10.37 -15.91
N LYS A 332 -15.49 10.37 -15.20
CA LYS A 332 -15.43 10.26 -13.73
C LYS A 332 -16.11 11.45 -13.04
N GLU A 333 -15.87 12.68 -13.50
CA GLU A 333 -16.51 13.88 -12.93
C GLU A 333 -18.02 13.92 -13.19
N ILE A 334 -18.48 13.56 -14.39
CA ILE A 334 -19.92 13.45 -14.70
C ILE A 334 -20.56 12.37 -13.84
N VAL A 335 -19.93 11.20 -13.69
CA VAL A 335 -20.40 10.15 -12.76
C VAL A 335 -20.52 10.72 -11.34
N MET A 336 -19.48 11.35 -10.81
CA MET A 336 -19.50 11.91 -9.45
C MET A 336 -20.60 12.97 -9.26
N LYS A 337 -20.75 13.92 -10.21
CA LYS A 337 -21.81 14.94 -10.15
C LYS A 337 -23.22 14.34 -10.28
N THR A 338 -23.40 13.36 -11.15
CA THR A 338 -24.71 12.70 -11.32
C THR A 338 -25.10 11.81 -10.16
N GLU A 339 -24.14 11.20 -9.47
CA GLU A 339 -24.38 10.49 -8.20
C GLU A 339 -24.70 11.46 -7.05
N ARG A 340 -23.93 12.56 -6.91
CA ARG A 340 -24.11 13.59 -5.87
C ARG A 340 -25.45 14.32 -6.02
N ASP A 341 -25.73 14.87 -7.20
CA ASP A 341 -26.89 15.73 -7.45
C ASP A 341 -28.11 14.95 -8.00
N ARG A 342 -28.02 13.61 -8.04
CA ARG A 342 -29.09 12.64 -8.41
C ARG A 342 -29.79 12.99 -9.74
N LEU A 343 -28.99 13.38 -10.73
CA LEU A 343 -29.47 14.05 -11.92
C LEU A 343 -30.33 13.16 -12.82
N LYS A 344 -31.45 13.70 -13.27
CA LYS A 344 -32.35 13.04 -14.24
C LYS A 344 -31.71 13.04 -15.62
N GLN A 345 -32.06 12.05 -16.46
CA GLN A 345 -31.46 11.80 -17.77
C GLN A 345 -31.32 13.04 -18.68
N LYS A 346 -32.28 13.98 -18.64
CA LYS A 346 -32.18 15.26 -19.38
C LYS A 346 -31.01 16.13 -18.91
N ALA A 347 -30.90 16.37 -17.60
CA ALA A 347 -29.80 17.14 -17.00
C ALA A 347 -28.43 16.44 -17.19
N VAL A 348 -28.38 15.11 -17.21
CA VAL A 348 -27.15 14.37 -17.59
C VAL A 348 -26.77 14.65 -19.05
N GLY A 349 -27.76 14.70 -19.96
CA GLY A 349 -27.52 15.06 -21.37
C GLY A 349 -27.06 16.51 -21.55
N GLU A 350 -27.65 17.45 -20.81
CA GLU A 350 -27.24 18.87 -20.80
C GLU A 350 -25.80 19.05 -20.28
N LEU A 351 -25.42 18.32 -19.23
CA LEU A 351 -24.03 18.28 -18.75
C LEU A 351 -23.07 17.66 -19.77
N VAL A 352 -23.42 16.53 -20.39
CA VAL A 352 -22.59 15.92 -21.45
C VAL A 352 -22.38 16.89 -22.60
N ALA A 353 -23.43 17.61 -23.05
CA ALA A 353 -23.30 18.63 -24.09
C ALA A 353 -22.39 19.81 -23.68
N TYR A 354 -22.49 20.27 -22.42
CA TYR A 354 -21.57 21.29 -21.88
C TYR A 354 -20.11 20.81 -21.87
N TYR A 355 -19.85 19.57 -21.44
CA TYR A 355 -18.50 18.99 -21.48
C TYR A 355 -17.99 18.73 -22.91
N GLU A 356 -18.87 18.40 -23.86
CA GLU A 356 -18.50 18.31 -25.28
C GLU A 356 -18.07 19.69 -25.86
N GLU A 357 -18.77 20.78 -25.52
CA GLU A 357 -18.36 22.15 -25.89
C GLU A 357 -17.06 22.58 -25.21
N LEU A 358 -16.87 22.20 -23.94
CA LEU A 358 -15.66 22.47 -23.17
C LEU A 358 -14.45 21.75 -23.77
N VAL A 359 -14.54 20.44 -24.07
CA VAL A 359 -13.47 19.67 -24.75
C VAL A 359 -13.17 20.22 -26.14
N ALA A 360 -14.20 20.65 -26.88
CA ALA A 360 -14.02 21.33 -28.18
C ALA A 360 -13.36 22.72 -28.06
N THR A 361 -13.31 23.30 -26.86
CA THR A 361 -12.63 24.57 -26.56
C THR A 361 -11.22 24.32 -26.03
N GLU A 362 -11.02 23.34 -25.15
CA GLU A 362 -9.69 22.89 -24.69
C GLU A 362 -8.80 22.44 -25.85
N THR A 363 -9.33 21.64 -26.79
CA THR A 363 -8.57 21.21 -27.97
C THR A 363 -8.20 22.36 -28.92
N LYS A 364 -8.95 23.48 -28.91
CA LYS A 364 -8.55 24.71 -29.62
C LYS A 364 -7.44 25.44 -28.85
N LEU A 365 -7.55 25.55 -27.52
CA LEU A 365 -6.52 26.17 -26.68
C LEU A 365 -5.20 25.40 -26.74
N GLN A 366 -5.23 24.07 -26.70
CA GLN A 366 -4.03 23.22 -26.88
C GLN A 366 -3.36 23.47 -28.24
N LYS A 367 -4.11 23.54 -29.34
CA LYS A 367 -3.55 23.89 -30.67
C LYS A 367 -2.97 25.30 -30.76
N VAL A 368 -3.41 26.23 -29.91
CA VAL A 368 -2.82 27.58 -29.81
C VAL A 368 -1.54 27.54 -28.96
N LEU A 369 -1.55 26.80 -27.84
CA LEU A 369 -0.37 26.56 -27.00
C LEU A 369 0.77 25.86 -27.75
N GLU A 370 0.46 24.81 -28.51
CA GLU A 370 1.41 24.11 -29.40
C GLU A 370 2.07 25.06 -30.40
N LYS A 371 1.29 25.95 -31.04
CA LYS A 371 1.81 26.97 -31.96
C LYS A 371 2.69 28.02 -31.29
N GLN A 372 2.53 28.24 -29.98
CA GLN A 372 3.35 29.17 -29.19
C GLN A 372 4.53 28.46 -28.49
N GLY A 373 4.66 27.13 -28.60
CA GLY A 373 5.73 26.36 -27.96
C GLY A 373 5.67 26.34 -26.42
N ALA A 374 4.52 26.69 -25.83
CA ALA A 374 4.36 26.84 -24.39
C ALA A 374 3.41 25.79 -23.80
N THR A 375 3.71 25.30 -22.59
CA THR A 375 2.87 24.33 -21.87
C THR A 375 2.28 24.95 -20.61
N LEU A 376 0.98 24.74 -20.41
CA LEU A 376 0.25 25.11 -19.20
C LEU A 376 -0.32 23.85 -18.52
N PRO A 377 -0.41 23.81 -17.18
CA PRO A 377 -1.12 22.75 -16.47
C PRO A 377 -2.57 22.62 -16.95
N HIS A 378 -3.05 21.38 -17.10
CA HIS A 378 -4.40 21.10 -17.63
C HIS A 378 -5.51 21.83 -16.84
N GLY A 379 -5.39 21.95 -15.51
CA GLY A 379 -6.36 22.70 -14.70
C GLY A 379 -6.47 24.20 -15.08
N ILE A 380 -5.37 24.84 -15.49
CA ILE A 380 -5.40 26.24 -15.96
C ILE A 380 -6.02 26.30 -17.37
N VAL A 381 -5.66 25.37 -18.25
CA VAL A 381 -6.27 25.26 -19.60
C VAL A 381 -7.79 25.07 -19.49
N ARG A 382 -8.23 24.25 -18.53
CA ARG A 382 -9.63 24.01 -18.24
C ARG A 382 -10.34 25.26 -17.70
N GLN A 383 -9.78 25.96 -16.72
CA GLN A 383 -10.35 27.22 -16.23
C GLN A 383 -10.48 28.27 -17.34
N LEU A 384 -9.49 28.36 -18.22
CA LEU A 384 -9.55 29.22 -19.41
C LEU A 384 -10.64 28.78 -20.40
N ALA A 385 -10.86 27.46 -20.57
CA ALA A 385 -11.95 26.93 -21.38
C ALA A 385 -13.32 27.24 -20.75
N GLU A 386 -13.52 26.99 -19.45
CA GLU A 386 -14.76 27.28 -18.70
C GLU A 386 -15.14 28.77 -18.79
N LEU A 387 -14.17 29.69 -18.68
CA LEU A 387 -14.37 31.14 -18.86
C LEU A 387 -14.58 31.58 -20.32
N SER A 388 -14.30 30.70 -21.28
CA SER A 388 -14.48 30.93 -22.73
C SER A 388 -15.79 30.36 -23.27
N VAL A 389 -16.34 29.32 -22.65
CA VAL A 389 -17.67 28.80 -22.98
C VAL A 389 -18.72 29.92 -22.80
N GLY A 390 -19.59 30.09 -23.80
CA GLY A 390 -20.55 31.20 -23.86
C GLY A 390 -19.98 32.57 -24.28
N ARG A 391 -18.66 32.77 -24.33
CA ARG A 391 -18.02 34.02 -24.80
C ARG A 391 -17.32 33.80 -26.15
N LYS A 392 -17.95 34.27 -27.24
CA LYS A 392 -17.43 34.13 -28.61
C LYS A 392 -16.19 35.02 -28.87
N PHE A 393 -15.03 34.61 -28.36
CA PHE A 393 -13.75 35.28 -28.62
C PHE A 393 -13.23 35.00 -30.04
N SER A 394 -12.58 36.00 -30.64
CA SER A 394 -11.84 35.83 -31.90
C SER A 394 -10.53 35.07 -31.68
N ALA A 395 -10.01 34.44 -32.74
CA ALA A 395 -8.74 33.69 -32.68
C ALA A 395 -7.55 34.55 -32.19
N LYS A 396 -7.55 35.86 -32.50
CA LYS A 396 -6.52 36.81 -32.03
C LYS A 396 -6.63 37.07 -30.53
N GLN A 397 -7.84 37.26 -30.00
CA GLN A 397 -8.06 37.41 -28.56
C GLN A 397 -7.67 36.13 -27.81
N PHE A 398 -7.99 34.94 -28.34
CA PHE A 398 -7.52 33.68 -27.76
C PHE A 398 -5.99 33.61 -27.69
N SER A 399 -5.26 33.96 -28.76
CA SER A 399 -3.79 33.95 -28.74
C SER A 399 -3.18 34.93 -27.73
N GLU A 400 -3.83 36.08 -27.50
CA GLU A 400 -3.39 37.08 -26.53
C GLU A 400 -3.67 36.63 -25.07
N ILE A 401 -4.85 36.06 -24.81
CA ILE A 401 -5.20 35.50 -23.50
C ILE A 401 -4.22 34.39 -23.12
N VAL A 402 -3.92 33.47 -24.05
CA VAL A 402 -2.95 32.39 -23.82
C VAL A 402 -1.55 32.96 -23.57
N GLN A 403 -1.09 33.94 -24.35
CA GLN A 403 0.21 34.56 -24.15
C GLN A 403 0.33 35.25 -22.78
N ARG A 404 -0.70 35.97 -22.34
CA ARG A 404 -0.75 36.59 -21.00
C ARG A 404 -0.78 35.54 -19.89
N ALA A 405 -1.55 34.45 -20.06
CA ALA A 405 -1.60 33.35 -19.10
C ALA A 405 -0.26 32.62 -18.95
N VAL A 406 0.46 32.39 -20.06
CA VAL A 406 1.82 31.82 -20.06
C VAL A 406 2.80 32.77 -19.35
N GLY A 407 2.75 34.07 -19.64
CA GLY A 407 3.57 35.07 -18.96
C GLY A 407 3.31 35.12 -17.44
N GLN A 408 2.05 35.16 -17.03
CA GLN A 408 1.67 35.14 -15.62
C GLN A 408 2.08 33.83 -14.93
N TYR A 409 1.91 32.68 -15.59
CA TYR A 409 2.33 31.39 -15.05
C TYR A 409 3.85 31.31 -14.87
N ALA A 410 4.64 31.85 -15.81
CA ALA A 410 6.10 31.93 -15.67
C ALA A 410 6.52 32.80 -14.48
N LEU A 411 5.87 33.96 -14.28
CA LEU A 411 6.10 34.88 -13.15
C LEU A 411 5.60 34.34 -11.80
N SER A 412 4.69 33.37 -11.79
CA SER A 412 4.06 32.83 -10.56
C SER A 412 4.68 31.50 -10.11
N LYS A 413 5.81 31.08 -10.71
CA LYS A 413 6.58 29.91 -10.24
C LYS A 413 7.36 30.28 -9.00
N VAL A 414 7.52 29.31 -8.09
CA VAL A 414 8.44 29.44 -6.95
C VAL A 414 9.87 29.41 -7.47
N ASP A 415 10.71 30.31 -6.95
CA ASP A 415 12.13 30.35 -7.30
C ASP A 415 12.86 29.07 -6.85
N ALA A 416 13.86 28.66 -7.64
CA ALA A 416 14.64 27.48 -7.32
C ALA A 416 15.43 27.70 -6.02
N THR A 417 15.56 26.65 -5.20
CA THR A 417 16.31 26.64 -3.92
C THR A 417 15.70 27.47 -2.78
N GLU A 418 14.48 27.97 -2.96
CA GLU A 418 13.68 28.62 -1.92
C GLU A 418 13.42 27.69 -0.72
N ALA A 419 13.40 28.25 0.51
CA ALA A 419 13.33 27.50 1.76
C ALA A 419 11.90 27.05 2.12
N VAL A 420 11.18 26.46 1.15
CA VAL A 420 9.74 26.14 1.23
C VAL A 420 9.33 25.33 2.45
N GLY A 421 10.20 24.46 2.98
CA GLY A 421 9.95 23.70 4.20
C GLY A 421 9.95 24.55 5.48
N ILE A 422 10.80 25.58 5.54
CA ILE A 422 10.84 26.55 6.66
C ILE A 422 9.61 27.45 6.57
N ILE A 423 9.30 27.96 5.37
CA ILE A 423 8.13 28.80 5.12
C ILE A 423 6.85 28.04 5.49
N ALA A 424 6.66 26.80 5.02
CA ALA A 424 5.48 26.00 5.37
C ALA A 424 5.36 25.72 6.88
N ALA A 425 6.47 25.41 7.55
CA ALA A 425 6.48 25.21 9.00
C ALA A 425 6.10 26.48 9.75
N GLN A 426 6.57 27.66 9.31
CA GLN A 426 6.17 28.94 9.87
C GLN A 426 4.69 29.24 9.58
N SER A 427 4.22 29.11 8.34
CA SER A 427 2.84 29.41 7.95
C SER A 427 1.79 28.55 8.65
N ILE A 428 2.15 27.31 9.05
CA ILE A 428 1.27 26.43 9.83
C ILE A 428 1.43 26.67 11.35
N GLY A 429 2.64 27.04 11.81
CA GLY A 429 2.94 27.27 13.23
C GLY A 429 2.49 28.64 13.77
N GLU A 430 2.60 29.71 12.97
CA GLU A 430 2.22 31.08 13.33
C GLU A 430 0.74 31.20 13.76
N PRO A 431 -0.24 30.65 13.00
CA PRO A 431 -1.64 30.62 13.42
C PRO A 431 -1.84 29.93 14.77
N GLY A 432 -1.02 28.92 15.10
CA GLY A 432 -1.09 28.22 16.38
C GLY A 432 -0.85 29.11 17.61
N THR A 433 -0.16 30.25 17.45
CA THR A 433 0.00 31.27 18.51
C THR A 433 -1.20 32.21 18.62
N GLN A 434 -1.95 32.37 17.52
CA GLN A 434 -3.14 33.23 17.43
C GLN A 434 -4.44 32.47 17.78
N MET A 435 -4.39 31.13 17.78
CA MET A 435 -5.46 30.23 18.25
C MET A 435 -5.71 30.39 19.77
N THR A 436 -6.41 31.45 20.14
CA THR A 436 -7.11 31.52 21.43
C THR A 436 -8.20 30.46 21.50
N MET A 437 -8.54 29.95 22.70
CA MET A 437 -9.59 28.93 22.87
C MET A 437 -10.99 29.48 22.56
N ARG A 438 -11.32 29.60 21.27
CA ARG A 438 -12.69 29.72 20.77
C ARG A 438 -13.18 28.33 20.39
N THR A 439 -13.62 27.58 21.40
CA THR A 439 -14.53 26.46 21.18
C THR A 439 -15.85 27.04 20.65
N PHE A 440 -15.92 27.28 19.35
CA PHE A 440 -17.19 27.55 18.69
C PHE A 440 -18.08 26.33 18.89
N HIS A 441 -19.06 26.45 19.79
CA HIS A 441 -20.16 25.50 19.84
C HIS A 441 -20.86 25.58 18.49
N TYR A 442 -20.68 24.54 17.67
CA TYR A 442 -21.26 24.48 16.34
C TYR A 442 -22.78 24.58 16.48
N ALA A 443 -23.37 25.67 16.00
CA ALA A 443 -24.80 25.96 16.11
C ALA A 443 -25.60 25.02 15.18
N GLY A 444 -25.70 23.75 15.57
CA GLY A 444 -26.28 22.66 14.79
C GLY A 444 -25.71 21.27 15.09
N VAL A 445 -24.56 21.15 15.77
CA VAL A 445 -23.95 19.87 16.19
C VAL A 445 -23.77 19.84 17.72
N ALA A 446 -24.79 20.29 18.44
CA ALA A 446 -24.75 20.46 19.91
C ALA A 446 -24.73 19.14 20.72
N GLU A 447 -24.64 17.97 20.07
CA GLU A 447 -24.70 16.65 20.72
C GLU A 447 -23.41 15.81 20.63
N MET A 448 -22.40 16.23 19.87
CA MET A 448 -21.12 15.50 19.75
C MET A 448 -19.95 16.39 20.13
N ASN A 449 -19.17 15.95 21.12
CA ASN A 449 -17.93 16.61 21.52
C ASN A 449 -16.84 16.22 20.52
N VAL A 450 -16.47 17.12 19.62
CA VAL A 450 -15.34 16.94 18.70
C VAL A 450 -14.14 17.75 19.20
N THR A 451 -12.93 17.19 19.13
CA THR A 451 -11.70 17.98 19.30
C THR A 451 -11.50 18.88 18.09
N LEU A 452 -11.64 20.19 18.28
CA LEU A 452 -11.47 21.21 17.24
C LEU A 452 -10.28 22.14 17.55
N GLY A 453 -9.76 22.83 16.52
CA GLY A 453 -8.67 23.81 16.64
C GLY A 453 -7.32 23.19 17.02
N LEU A 454 -6.50 23.93 17.79
CA LEU A 454 -5.10 23.55 18.07
C LEU A 454 -4.91 22.12 18.62
N PRO A 455 -5.73 21.58 19.54
CA PRO A 455 -5.62 20.19 19.97
C PRO A 455 -5.73 19.17 18.83
N ARG A 456 -6.57 19.45 17.81
CA ARG A 456 -6.75 18.59 16.64
C ARG A 456 -5.56 18.66 15.71
N LEU A 457 -5.05 19.87 15.46
CA LEU A 457 -3.83 20.10 14.67
C LEU A 457 -2.64 19.35 15.25
N ILE A 458 -2.47 19.36 16.58
CA ILE A 458 -1.44 18.58 17.29
C ILE A 458 -1.67 17.06 17.09
N GLU A 459 -2.90 16.56 17.21
CA GLU A 459 -3.21 15.13 17.03
C GLU A 459 -2.86 14.62 15.61
N ILE A 460 -3.07 15.45 14.59
CA ILE A 460 -2.70 15.17 13.19
C ILE A 460 -1.18 15.15 13.04
N VAL A 461 -0.49 16.21 13.47
CA VAL A 461 0.97 16.37 13.32
C VAL A 461 1.79 15.34 14.13
N ASP A 462 1.29 14.94 15.30
CA ASP A 462 1.82 13.83 16.11
C ASP A 462 1.51 12.45 15.49
N ALA A 463 0.71 12.38 14.42
CA ALA A 463 0.22 11.15 13.80
C ALA A 463 -0.34 10.15 14.83
N ARG A 464 -1.21 10.61 15.75
CA ARG A 464 -1.72 9.76 16.83
C ARG A 464 -2.49 8.56 16.29
N ARG A 465 -2.23 7.38 16.86
CA ARG A 465 -2.88 6.11 16.44
C ARG A 465 -4.39 6.13 16.59
N GLU A 466 -4.86 6.68 17.71
CA GLU A 466 -6.28 6.87 18.02
C GLU A 466 -6.46 8.37 18.35
N PRO A 467 -7.32 9.11 17.62
CA PRO A 467 -7.68 10.48 17.98
C PRO A 467 -8.56 10.48 19.24
N LYS A 468 -8.58 11.58 20.00
CA LYS A 468 -9.35 11.62 21.26
C LYS A 468 -10.86 11.45 21.05
N THR A 469 -11.37 12.03 19.96
CA THR A 469 -12.77 11.93 19.54
C THR A 469 -12.79 11.46 18.09
N PRO A 470 -12.74 10.14 17.84
CA PRO A 470 -12.89 9.61 16.50
C PRO A 470 -14.30 9.90 16.01
N ILE A 471 -14.42 10.38 14.79
CA ILE A 471 -15.71 10.56 14.12
C ILE A 471 -15.67 9.98 12.70
N MET A 472 -16.85 9.58 12.21
CA MET A 472 -17.04 9.25 10.81
C MET A 472 -18.26 9.94 10.23
N GLU A 473 -18.17 10.26 8.95
CA GLU A 473 -19.28 10.71 8.12
C GLU A 473 -19.68 9.55 7.21
N VAL A 474 -20.76 8.85 7.57
CA VAL A 474 -21.26 7.70 6.82
C VAL A 474 -22.36 8.16 5.88
N PHE A 475 -22.02 8.20 4.59
CA PHE A 475 -22.94 8.49 3.52
C PHE A 475 -23.66 7.20 3.10
N LEU A 476 -24.95 7.31 2.76
CA LEU A 476 -25.72 6.18 2.24
C LEU A 476 -25.80 6.21 0.72
N GLU A 477 -26.02 5.04 0.11
CA GLU A 477 -26.36 4.96 -1.31
C GLU A 477 -27.60 5.84 -1.63
N PRO A 478 -27.66 6.49 -2.81
CA PRO A 478 -28.78 7.36 -3.19
C PRO A 478 -30.17 6.70 -3.16
N GLN A 479 -30.24 5.36 -3.14
CA GLN A 479 -31.47 4.58 -3.02
C GLN A 479 -32.06 4.62 -1.60
N HIS A 480 -31.21 4.69 -0.57
CA HIS A 480 -31.59 4.64 0.85
C HIS A 480 -31.49 6.00 1.54
N ALA A 481 -30.66 6.91 1.01
CA ALA A 481 -30.36 8.22 1.60
C ALA A 481 -31.56 9.19 1.75
N THR A 482 -32.76 8.85 1.27
CA THR A 482 -34.01 9.61 1.48
C THR A 482 -35.01 8.92 2.41
N ASP A 483 -34.89 7.62 2.67
CA ASP A 483 -35.82 6.89 3.55
C ASP A 483 -35.36 6.98 5.01
N ARG A 484 -36.04 7.84 5.77
CA ARG A 484 -35.81 8.02 7.20
C ARG A 484 -35.90 6.71 8.00
N LYS A 485 -36.73 5.74 7.61
CA LYS A 485 -36.86 4.47 8.34
C LYS A 485 -35.62 3.60 8.14
N ALA A 486 -35.25 3.32 6.89
CA ALA A 486 -34.06 2.55 6.56
C ALA A 486 -32.77 3.13 7.17
N VAL A 487 -32.65 4.46 7.21
CA VAL A 487 -31.49 5.14 7.81
C VAL A 487 -31.47 5.00 9.35
N LEU A 488 -32.61 5.12 10.03
CA LEU A 488 -32.68 4.88 11.48
C LEU A 488 -32.39 3.42 11.85
N GLU A 489 -32.83 2.46 11.03
CA GLU A 489 -32.52 1.04 11.18
C GLU A 489 -31.03 0.75 10.92
N LEU A 490 -30.39 1.47 9.99
CA LEU A 490 -28.94 1.35 9.78
C LEU A 490 -28.14 1.97 10.95
N ALA A 491 -28.50 3.18 11.39
CA ALA A 491 -27.86 3.82 12.53
C ALA A 491 -27.98 2.97 13.81
N SER A 492 -29.14 2.33 14.03
CA SER A 492 -29.36 1.42 15.16
C SER A 492 -28.49 0.15 15.10
N ARG A 493 -28.16 -0.33 13.89
CA ARG A 493 -27.25 -1.47 13.65
C ARG A 493 -25.77 -1.09 13.76
N ILE A 494 -25.41 0.16 13.47
CA ILE A 494 -24.05 0.67 13.60
C ILE A 494 -23.72 0.95 15.09
N GLU A 495 -24.64 1.59 15.82
CA GLU A 495 -24.48 1.97 17.21
C GLU A 495 -24.27 0.77 18.15
N SER A 496 -23.11 0.70 18.84
CA SER A 496 -22.90 -0.34 19.84
C SER A 496 -23.70 -0.10 21.12
N ARG A 497 -24.30 -1.18 21.64
CA ARG A 497 -24.97 -1.18 22.94
C ARG A 497 -24.35 -2.20 23.88
N SER A 498 -24.17 -1.78 25.12
CA SER A 498 -23.73 -2.65 26.21
C SER A 498 -24.91 -3.46 26.77
N ALA A 499 -24.63 -4.60 27.38
CA ALA A 499 -25.68 -5.42 28.01
C ALA A 499 -26.43 -4.62 29.09
N GLY A 500 -25.73 -3.77 29.83
CA GLY A 500 -26.34 -2.87 30.83
C GLY A 500 -27.22 -1.76 30.27
N SER A 501 -27.23 -1.52 28.95
CA SER A 501 -28.21 -0.64 28.29
C SER A 501 -29.42 -1.40 27.72
N LEU A 502 -29.27 -2.70 27.47
CA LEU A 502 -30.30 -3.56 26.87
C LEU A 502 -31.01 -4.47 27.90
N ALA A 503 -30.49 -4.56 29.11
CA ALA A 503 -31.00 -5.42 30.17
C ALA A 503 -30.78 -4.82 31.55
N ASN A 504 -31.75 -5.02 32.43
CA ASN A 504 -31.61 -4.76 33.85
C ASN A 504 -30.83 -5.92 34.50
N ILE A 505 -29.69 -5.63 35.12
CA ILE A 505 -28.80 -6.64 35.70
C ILE A 505 -28.97 -6.58 37.22
N ARG A 506 -29.39 -7.70 37.81
CA ARG A 506 -29.64 -7.89 39.24
C ARG A 506 -28.73 -8.99 39.80
N THR A 507 -28.25 -8.79 41.02
CA THR A 507 -27.30 -9.68 41.67
C THR A 507 -27.97 -10.37 42.86
N ASP A 508 -28.23 -11.67 42.75
CA ASP A 508 -28.83 -12.48 43.83
C ASP A 508 -27.71 -12.99 44.75
N MET A 509 -27.57 -12.30 45.89
CA MET A 509 -26.54 -12.56 46.90
C MET A 509 -26.76 -13.86 47.68
N THR A 510 -27.98 -14.40 47.70
CA THR A 510 -28.34 -15.62 48.44
C THR A 510 -27.95 -16.86 47.65
N ASN A 511 -28.22 -16.85 46.34
CA ASN A 511 -27.91 -17.96 45.44
C ASN A 511 -26.61 -17.76 44.63
N LEU A 512 -25.90 -16.64 44.86
CA LEU A 512 -24.65 -16.24 44.20
C LEU A 512 -24.72 -16.31 42.66
N ARG A 513 -25.86 -15.87 42.12
CA ARG A 513 -26.18 -15.87 40.68
C ARG A 513 -26.46 -14.46 40.18
N LEU A 514 -26.12 -14.23 38.93
CA LEU A 514 -26.45 -12.98 38.22
C LEU A 514 -27.73 -13.21 37.41
N ILE A 515 -28.73 -12.35 37.59
CA ILE A 515 -30.00 -12.38 36.85
C ILE A 515 -30.01 -11.20 35.89
N ILE A 516 -30.18 -11.48 34.61
CA ILE A 516 -30.23 -10.49 33.53
C ILE A 516 -31.65 -10.49 32.98
N GLU A 517 -32.35 -9.37 33.16
CA GLU A 517 -33.72 -9.12 32.69
C GLU A 517 -33.65 -8.23 31.42
N PRO A 518 -33.59 -8.82 30.20
CA PRO A 518 -33.56 -8.06 28.95
C PRO A 518 -34.82 -7.23 28.69
N ASP A 519 -34.65 -6.02 28.13
CA ASP A 519 -35.77 -5.22 27.63
C ASP A 519 -36.27 -5.77 26.29
N MET A 520 -37.42 -6.43 26.36
CA MET A 520 -38.10 -7.05 25.22
C MET A 520 -38.57 -6.05 24.15
N THR A 521 -38.63 -4.75 24.44
CA THR A 521 -38.99 -3.71 23.47
C THR A 521 -37.78 -3.29 22.62
N GLU A 522 -36.61 -3.09 23.23
CA GLU A 522 -35.36 -2.76 22.53
C GLU A 522 -34.83 -3.95 21.71
N LEU A 523 -34.90 -5.17 22.25
CA LEU A 523 -34.51 -6.38 21.50
C LEU A 523 -35.36 -6.59 20.25
N LYS A 524 -36.68 -6.33 20.32
CA LYS A 524 -37.59 -6.45 19.16
C LYS A 524 -37.31 -5.40 18.08
N LYS A 525 -36.93 -4.16 18.44
CA LYS A 525 -36.51 -3.13 17.46
C LYS A 525 -35.23 -3.52 16.71
N ARG A 526 -34.34 -4.27 17.36
CA ARG A 526 -33.04 -4.71 16.81
C ARG A 526 -33.05 -6.11 16.18
N GLY A 527 -34.15 -6.85 16.32
CA GLY A 527 -34.30 -8.20 15.76
C GLY A 527 -33.45 -9.29 16.43
N ILE A 528 -33.05 -9.09 17.69
CA ILE A 528 -32.18 -10.02 18.43
C ILE A 528 -33.02 -10.95 19.29
N THR A 529 -32.77 -12.27 19.21
CA THR A 529 -33.43 -13.25 20.08
C THR A 529 -32.75 -13.38 21.45
N ILE A 530 -33.50 -13.78 22.49
CA ILE A 530 -32.97 -13.95 23.87
C ILE A 530 -31.80 -14.94 23.91
N THR A 531 -31.87 -16.01 23.11
CA THR A 531 -30.84 -17.03 22.95
C THR A 531 -29.56 -16.47 22.31
N GLU A 532 -29.68 -15.66 21.26
CA GLU A 532 -28.55 -14.96 20.65
C GLU A 532 -27.96 -13.91 21.61
N PHE A 533 -28.79 -13.16 22.33
CA PHE A 533 -28.34 -12.20 23.34
C PHE A 533 -27.48 -12.89 24.41
N GLY A 534 -27.96 -14.00 24.99
CA GLY A 534 -27.18 -14.80 25.95
C GLY A 534 -25.86 -15.33 25.38
N ALA A 535 -25.87 -15.83 24.14
CA ALA A 535 -24.66 -16.31 23.46
C ALA A 535 -23.66 -15.17 23.17
N ARG A 536 -24.14 -14.00 22.76
CA ARG A 536 -23.32 -12.80 22.50
C ARG A 536 -22.73 -12.24 23.80
N VAL A 537 -23.49 -12.19 24.91
CA VAL A 537 -22.95 -11.81 26.24
C VAL A 537 -21.83 -12.77 26.66
N ARG A 538 -22.05 -14.10 26.54
CA ARG A 538 -21.02 -15.12 26.86
C ARG A 538 -19.71 -14.90 26.09
N LYS A 539 -19.84 -14.67 24.77
CA LYS A 539 -18.70 -14.48 23.85
C LYS A 539 -17.98 -13.15 24.11
N SER A 540 -18.73 -12.07 24.32
CA SER A 540 -18.20 -10.70 24.53
C SER A 540 -17.48 -10.57 25.86
N ALA A 541 -18.07 -11.07 26.95
CA ALA A 541 -17.46 -11.04 28.29
C ALA A 541 -16.44 -12.18 28.55
N ARG A 542 -16.23 -13.09 27.59
CA ARG A 542 -15.33 -14.26 27.66
C ARG A 542 -15.56 -15.13 28.92
N LEU A 543 -16.82 -15.39 29.24
CA LEU A 543 -17.21 -16.01 30.51
C LEU A 543 -17.21 -17.54 30.45
N ARG A 544 -16.73 -18.15 31.54
CA ARG A 544 -16.82 -19.61 31.80
C ARG A 544 -18.04 -20.00 32.64
N CYS A 545 -18.98 -19.08 32.82
CA CYS A 545 -20.22 -19.32 33.55
C CYS A 545 -21.13 -20.31 32.81
N ASP A 546 -21.95 -21.01 33.58
CA ASP A 546 -23.13 -21.69 33.08
C ASP A 546 -24.26 -20.66 32.92
N ILE A 547 -25.00 -20.78 31.81
CA ILE A 547 -26.09 -19.88 31.45
C ILE A 547 -27.35 -20.72 31.36
N VAL A 548 -28.33 -20.40 32.22
CA VAL A 548 -29.66 -20.99 32.20
C VAL A 548 -30.65 -19.90 31.78
N ILE A 549 -31.48 -20.19 30.79
CA ILE A 549 -32.54 -19.26 30.34
C ILE A 549 -33.84 -19.71 31.01
N GLU A 550 -34.34 -18.91 31.95
CA GLU A 550 -35.61 -19.15 32.63
C GLU A 550 -36.63 -18.10 32.15
N GLY A 551 -37.49 -18.52 31.21
CA GLY A 551 -38.50 -17.66 30.60
C GLY A 551 -37.87 -16.47 29.87
N ASP A 552 -38.26 -15.27 30.29
CA ASP A 552 -37.75 -14.00 29.74
C ASP A 552 -36.43 -13.53 30.42
N SER A 553 -35.85 -14.32 31.34
CA SER A 553 -34.65 -13.97 32.11
C SER A 553 -33.46 -14.90 31.85
N ILE A 554 -32.24 -14.35 31.91
CA ILE A 554 -31.00 -15.11 31.74
C ILE A 554 -30.26 -15.14 33.08
N ILE A 555 -30.07 -16.34 33.61
CA ILE A 555 -29.35 -16.60 34.86
C ILE A 555 -27.94 -17.05 34.52
N MET A 556 -26.93 -16.40 35.12
CA MET A 556 -25.53 -16.79 35.01
C MET A 556 -24.98 -17.19 36.38
N THR A 557 -24.36 -18.38 36.43
CA THR A 557 -23.74 -18.93 37.64
C THR A 557 -22.26 -19.20 37.39
N GLU A 558 -21.40 -18.78 38.31
CA GLU A 558 -19.95 -19.09 38.29
C GLU A 558 -19.69 -20.40 39.04
N PRO A 559 -18.87 -21.33 38.51
CA PRO A 559 -18.58 -22.62 39.16
C PRO A 559 -17.78 -22.50 40.47
N GLU A 560 -17.14 -21.36 40.73
CA GLU A 560 -16.48 -21.06 42.02
C GLU A 560 -17.15 -19.84 42.69
N PRO A 561 -18.16 -20.05 43.56
CA PRO A 561 -18.92 -18.97 44.18
C PRO A 561 -18.06 -18.09 45.10
N SER A 562 -17.97 -16.80 44.79
CA SER A 562 -17.30 -15.79 45.61
C SER A 562 -17.87 -14.40 45.35
N PHE A 563 -18.23 -13.66 46.41
CA PHE A 563 -18.78 -12.29 46.30
C PHE A 563 -17.90 -11.35 45.46
N LYS A 564 -16.57 -11.43 45.59
CA LYS A 564 -15.65 -10.60 44.80
C LYS A 564 -15.70 -10.95 43.30
N LYS A 565 -15.86 -12.23 42.96
CA LYS A 565 -16.02 -12.66 41.56
C LYS A 565 -17.38 -12.26 41.00
N LEU A 566 -18.44 -12.29 41.82
CA LEU A 566 -19.79 -11.90 41.43
C LEU A 566 -19.87 -10.40 41.04
N TYR A 567 -19.25 -9.50 41.79
CA TYR A 567 -19.14 -8.08 41.41
C TYR A 567 -18.33 -7.87 40.12
N VAL A 568 -17.20 -8.59 39.95
CA VAL A 568 -16.40 -8.53 38.71
C VAL A 568 -17.17 -9.10 37.52
N LEU A 569 -18.00 -10.12 37.73
CA LEU A 569 -18.90 -10.68 36.72
C LEU A 569 -19.97 -9.66 36.33
N GLU A 570 -20.64 -9.03 37.30
CA GLU A 570 -21.63 -7.97 37.04
C GLU A 570 -21.00 -6.83 36.23
N GLU A 571 -19.83 -6.33 36.62
CA GLU A 571 -19.15 -5.26 35.90
C GLU A 571 -18.78 -5.68 34.46
N LYS A 572 -18.27 -6.89 34.26
CA LYS A 572 -17.97 -7.44 32.92
C LYS A 572 -19.21 -7.56 32.06
N VAL A 573 -20.31 -8.09 32.59
CA VAL A 573 -21.58 -8.21 31.86
C VAL A 573 -22.12 -6.82 31.54
N ARG A 574 -22.18 -5.90 32.50
CA ARG A 574 -22.66 -4.53 32.33
C ARG A 574 -21.90 -3.77 31.25
N ARG A 575 -20.57 -3.98 31.13
CA ARG A 575 -19.70 -3.37 30.10
C ARG A 575 -19.64 -4.15 28.78
N ALA A 576 -20.09 -5.40 28.72
CA ALA A 576 -20.01 -6.22 27.52
C ALA A 576 -20.83 -5.59 26.38
N LYS A 577 -20.19 -5.32 25.24
CA LYS A 577 -20.87 -4.87 24.02
C LYS A 577 -21.53 -6.09 23.35
N VAL A 578 -22.85 -6.07 23.19
CA VAL A 578 -23.65 -7.23 22.75
C VAL A 578 -24.22 -7.03 21.35
N ASP A 579 -24.36 -5.79 20.92
CA ASP A 579 -24.87 -5.43 19.61
C ASP A 579 -24.15 -4.21 19.04
N GLY A 580 -24.20 -4.05 17.71
CA GLY A 580 -23.52 -3.01 16.95
C GLY A 580 -22.01 -3.17 16.82
N ILE A 581 -21.37 -2.23 16.12
CA ILE A 581 -19.93 -2.24 15.85
C ILE A 581 -19.17 -1.79 17.10
N THR A 582 -18.30 -2.64 17.65
CA THR A 582 -17.70 -2.44 18.98
C THR A 582 -16.92 -1.14 19.16
N SER A 583 -16.39 -0.55 18.08
CA SER A 583 -15.65 0.72 18.12
C SER A 583 -16.53 1.97 18.14
N ILE A 584 -17.83 1.86 17.83
CA ILE A 584 -18.74 3.00 17.62
C ILE A 584 -19.71 3.12 18.80
N ALA A 585 -19.57 4.18 19.58
CA ALA A 585 -20.35 4.44 20.78
C ALA A 585 -21.77 4.96 20.47
N ARG A 586 -21.90 5.84 19.47
CA ARG A 586 -23.15 6.51 19.11
C ARG A 586 -23.25 6.72 17.61
N ALA A 587 -24.47 6.68 17.06
CA ALA A 587 -24.75 7.04 15.67
C ALA A 587 -25.90 8.04 15.62
N ILE A 588 -25.67 9.23 15.05
CA ILE A 588 -26.64 10.33 14.97
C ILE A 588 -27.01 10.56 13.51
N VAL A 589 -28.31 10.52 13.21
CA VAL A 589 -28.83 10.77 11.86
C VAL A 589 -29.16 12.25 11.69
N ARG A 590 -28.45 12.94 10.79
CA ARG A 590 -28.73 14.33 10.40
C ARG A 590 -29.34 14.35 8.99
N LYS A 591 -30.29 15.27 8.73
CA LYS A 591 -30.69 15.60 7.35
C LYS A 591 -29.91 16.82 6.90
N GLU A 592 -29.11 16.68 5.84
CA GLU A 592 -28.47 17.80 5.17
C GLU A 592 -29.05 17.95 3.78
N LYS A 593 -29.60 19.14 3.48
CA LYS A 593 -30.35 19.43 2.26
C LYS A 593 -31.45 18.37 2.02
N ASP A 594 -31.21 17.42 1.11
CA ASP A 594 -32.12 16.34 0.71
C ASP A 594 -31.53 14.92 0.86
N GLU A 595 -30.52 14.78 1.72
CA GLU A 595 -30.02 13.47 2.12
C GLU A 595 -29.84 13.33 3.63
N TYR A 596 -30.02 12.11 4.11
CA TYR A 596 -29.67 11.74 5.48
C TYR A 596 -28.23 11.24 5.51
N ILE A 597 -27.45 11.77 6.45
CA ILE A 597 -26.05 11.40 6.72
C ILE A 597 -26.01 10.87 8.16
N ILE A 598 -25.24 9.80 8.39
CA ILE A 598 -25.03 9.25 9.73
C ILE A 598 -23.66 9.71 10.21
N PHE A 599 -23.64 10.48 11.28
CA PHE A 599 -22.41 10.84 11.99
C PHE A 599 -22.19 9.85 13.13
N THR A 600 -21.00 9.26 13.24
CA THR A 600 -20.69 8.31 14.32
C THR A 600 -19.69 8.88 15.31
N GLU A 601 -19.91 8.57 16.59
CA GLU A 601 -18.93 8.76 17.66
C GLU A 601 -18.14 7.46 17.83
N GLY A 602 -16.83 7.50 17.56
CA GLY A 602 -16.01 6.32 17.29
C GLY A 602 -15.93 5.99 15.79
N SER A 603 -14.92 5.22 15.39
CA SER A 603 -14.69 4.84 14.00
C SER A 603 -14.41 3.34 13.81
N ASN A 604 -14.91 2.79 12.70
CA ASN A 604 -14.57 1.48 12.16
C ASN A 604 -14.91 1.47 10.65
N LEU A 605 -14.07 2.13 9.86
CA LEU A 605 -14.22 2.29 8.43
C LEU A 605 -14.32 0.95 7.70
N LYS A 606 -13.60 -0.07 8.17
CA LYS A 606 -13.62 -1.40 7.56
C LYS A 606 -15.01 -2.04 7.63
N GLU A 607 -15.57 -2.17 8.83
CA GLU A 607 -16.89 -2.81 9.01
C GLU A 607 -18.03 -1.98 8.41
N ILE A 608 -17.90 -0.65 8.39
CA ILE A 608 -18.88 0.24 7.76
C ILE A 608 -18.88 0.09 6.23
N LEU A 609 -17.72 0.05 5.57
CA LEU A 609 -17.66 -0.11 4.12
C LEU A 609 -18.12 -1.50 3.65
N GLU A 610 -18.02 -2.53 4.50
CA GLU A 610 -18.56 -3.87 4.20
C GLU A 610 -20.11 -3.87 4.08
N MET A 611 -20.82 -2.89 4.67
CA MET A 611 -22.29 -2.78 4.58
C MET A 611 -22.77 -2.38 3.17
N GLU A 612 -23.87 -3.00 2.72
CA GLU A 612 -24.43 -2.76 1.38
C GLU A 612 -25.13 -1.41 1.23
N GLN A 613 -25.66 -0.83 2.31
CA GLN A 613 -26.39 0.44 2.28
C GLN A 613 -25.48 1.68 2.25
N VAL A 614 -24.17 1.50 2.46
CA VAL A 614 -23.18 2.56 2.65
C VAL A 614 -22.49 2.93 1.34
N ASP A 615 -22.38 4.22 1.08
CA ASP A 615 -21.68 4.79 -0.07
C ASP A 615 -20.16 4.73 0.15
N LEU A 616 -19.52 3.82 -0.60
CA LEU A 616 -18.07 3.57 -0.56
C LEU A 616 -17.22 4.77 -0.98
N ALA A 617 -17.76 5.69 -1.78
CA ALA A 617 -16.97 6.75 -2.42
C ALA A 617 -16.96 8.06 -1.63
N ARG A 618 -17.96 8.27 -0.75
CA ARG A 618 -18.09 9.49 0.09
C ARG A 618 -17.83 9.25 1.57
N THR A 619 -17.97 8.03 2.06
CA THR A 619 -17.80 7.73 3.50
C THR A 619 -16.36 7.95 3.96
N SER A 620 -16.19 8.77 5.00
CA SER A 620 -14.88 9.20 5.50
C SER A 620 -14.77 9.01 7.02
N THR A 621 -13.54 9.11 7.54
CA THR A 621 -13.25 9.12 8.98
C THR A 621 -12.13 10.10 9.28
N ASN A 622 -12.14 10.71 10.46
CA ASN A 622 -11.04 11.56 10.93
C ASN A 622 -9.84 10.73 11.48
N SER A 623 -9.92 9.40 11.45
CA SER A 623 -8.88 8.49 11.93
C SER A 623 -7.85 8.15 10.83
N LEU A 624 -6.73 8.88 10.81
CA LEU A 624 -5.71 8.79 9.76
C LEU A 624 -5.11 7.38 9.59
N HIS A 625 -4.85 6.67 10.69
CA HIS A 625 -4.29 5.31 10.64
C HIS A 625 -5.29 4.29 10.08
N GLU A 626 -6.58 4.53 10.26
CA GLU A 626 -7.64 3.71 9.71
C GLU A 626 -7.82 3.95 8.20
N ILE A 627 -7.79 5.21 7.75
CA ILE A 627 -7.72 5.54 6.33
C ILE A 627 -6.54 4.82 5.67
N ARG A 628 -5.36 4.84 6.31
CA ARG A 628 -4.19 4.11 5.81
C ARG A 628 -4.41 2.61 5.73
N ALA A 629 -5.04 2.01 6.74
CA ALA A 629 -5.25 0.57 6.80
C ALA A 629 -6.28 0.06 5.78
N VAL A 630 -7.25 0.89 5.38
CA VAL A 630 -8.37 0.50 4.52
C VAL A 630 -8.25 1.04 3.08
N LEU A 631 -7.86 2.31 2.92
CA LEU A 631 -7.80 3.02 1.64
C LEU A 631 -6.36 3.28 1.15
N GLY A 632 -5.35 3.10 2.00
CA GLY A 632 -3.93 3.20 1.64
C GLY A 632 -3.31 4.59 1.82
N ILE A 633 -2.05 4.72 1.42
CA ILE A 633 -1.21 5.87 1.79
C ILE A 633 -1.59 7.17 1.06
N GLU A 634 -1.97 7.14 -0.22
CA GLU A 634 -2.38 8.34 -0.98
C GLU A 634 -3.70 8.93 -0.48
N ALA A 635 -4.67 8.08 -0.13
CA ALA A 635 -5.90 8.51 0.55
C ALA A 635 -5.57 9.19 1.88
N THR A 636 -4.58 8.67 2.61
CA THR A 636 -4.14 9.23 3.89
C THR A 636 -3.41 10.57 3.72
N ARG A 637 -2.50 10.68 2.75
CA ARG A 637 -1.78 11.92 2.39
C ARG A 637 -2.79 13.03 2.06
N THR A 638 -3.79 12.69 1.26
CA THR A 638 -4.89 13.59 0.91
C THR A 638 -5.71 13.97 2.15
N ALA A 639 -6.10 13.01 2.99
CA ALA A 639 -6.85 13.27 4.22
C ALA A 639 -6.10 14.15 5.22
N ILE A 640 -4.79 13.97 5.41
CA ILE A 640 -3.96 14.84 6.26
C ILE A 640 -4.04 16.29 5.76
N ALA A 641 -3.87 16.53 4.46
CA ALA A 641 -3.88 17.88 3.90
C ALA A 641 -5.25 18.57 4.03
N TYR A 642 -6.35 17.84 3.80
CA TYR A 642 -7.71 18.38 3.97
C TYR A 642 -8.05 18.62 5.44
N GLU A 643 -7.78 17.66 6.34
CA GLU A 643 -8.09 17.79 7.76
C GLU A 643 -7.28 18.94 8.41
N LEU A 644 -6.01 19.14 8.02
CA LEU A 644 -5.23 20.32 8.42
C LEU A 644 -5.89 21.61 7.95
N ASN A 645 -6.36 21.65 6.69
CA ASN A 645 -7.00 22.83 6.13
C ASN A 645 -8.34 23.15 6.81
N GLU A 646 -9.21 22.15 7.00
CA GLU A 646 -10.50 22.31 7.69
C GLU A 646 -10.30 22.76 9.14
N THR A 647 -9.35 22.17 9.87
CA THR A 647 -9.02 22.57 11.25
C THR A 647 -8.55 24.03 11.35
N LEU A 648 -7.90 24.57 10.30
CA LEU A 648 -7.47 25.96 10.21
C LEU A 648 -8.62 26.90 9.79
N GLU A 649 -9.36 26.53 8.74
CA GLU A 649 -10.50 27.29 8.21
C GLU A 649 -11.62 27.46 9.25
N GLU A 650 -11.91 26.44 10.07
CA GLU A 650 -12.87 26.53 11.19
C GLU A 650 -12.52 27.63 12.21
N GLN A 651 -11.24 27.93 12.37
CA GLN A 651 -10.75 29.00 13.26
C GLN A 651 -10.71 30.37 12.55
N GLY A 652 -11.13 30.44 11.29
CA GLY A 652 -11.03 31.64 10.44
C GLY A 652 -9.61 31.93 9.96
N LEU A 653 -8.70 30.96 10.06
CA LEU A 653 -7.29 31.08 9.67
C LEU A 653 -7.11 30.48 8.28
N VAL A 654 -6.61 31.28 7.33
CA VAL A 654 -6.40 30.84 5.95
C VAL A 654 -4.91 30.59 5.74
N VAL A 655 -4.54 29.34 5.48
CA VAL A 655 -3.19 28.91 5.09
C VAL A 655 -3.27 28.30 3.69
N ASP A 656 -2.30 28.58 2.81
CA ASP A 656 -2.29 28.00 1.47
C ASP A 656 -2.12 26.46 1.55
N MET A 657 -3.04 25.74 0.90
CA MET A 657 -3.08 24.28 0.84
C MET A 657 -1.74 23.64 0.44
N ARG A 658 -0.86 24.33 -0.30
CA ARG A 658 0.49 23.85 -0.66
C ARG A 658 1.36 23.57 0.57
N HIS A 659 1.21 24.34 1.64
CA HIS A 659 1.94 24.10 2.89
C HIS A 659 1.43 22.84 3.59
N ASN A 660 0.11 22.64 3.63
CA ASN A 660 -0.54 21.45 4.21
C ASN A 660 -0.19 20.19 3.41
N LEU A 661 -0.14 20.29 2.06
CA LEU A 661 0.31 19.22 1.18
C LEU A 661 1.79 18.87 1.42
N LEU A 662 2.69 19.85 1.52
CA LEU A 662 4.10 19.61 1.81
C LEU A 662 4.29 18.87 3.15
N VAL A 663 3.52 19.23 4.17
CA VAL A 663 3.51 18.51 5.46
C VAL A 663 2.99 17.07 5.30
N ALA A 664 1.88 16.87 4.59
CA ALA A 664 1.32 15.53 4.33
C ALA A 664 2.29 14.62 3.55
N ASP A 665 2.98 15.16 2.54
CA ASP A 665 4.00 14.46 1.75
C ASP A 665 5.16 14.01 2.66
N VAL A 666 5.73 14.92 3.46
CA VAL A 666 6.81 14.61 4.40
C VAL A 666 6.37 13.58 5.46
N MET A 667 5.12 13.63 5.93
CA MET A 667 4.56 12.66 6.87
C MET A 667 4.31 11.27 6.29
N THR A 668 4.17 11.13 4.96
CA THR A 668 3.77 9.87 4.30
C THR A 668 4.83 9.25 3.40
N ASN A 669 5.90 9.98 3.07
CA ASN A 669 6.98 9.63 2.13
C ASN A 669 7.49 8.18 2.21
N ASN A 670 7.58 7.61 3.42
CA ASN A 670 8.12 6.25 3.64
C ASN A 670 7.04 5.14 3.58
N GLY A 671 5.90 5.34 2.90
CA GLY A 671 4.78 4.37 2.83
C GLY A 671 4.03 4.17 4.15
N ASN A 672 4.29 5.02 5.14
CA ASN A 672 3.71 4.98 6.47
C ASN A 672 3.62 6.38 7.06
N ILE A 673 2.56 6.66 7.82
CA ILE A 673 2.40 7.93 8.54
C ILE A 673 3.46 7.98 9.65
N ARG A 674 4.26 9.05 9.65
CA ARG A 674 5.21 9.35 10.73
C ARG A 674 4.84 10.69 11.37
N ALA A 675 4.96 10.75 12.70
CA ALA A 675 4.89 11.99 13.45
C ALA A 675 6.02 12.94 13.02
N ILE A 676 5.79 14.25 13.07
CA ILE A 676 6.86 15.23 12.73
C ILE A 676 7.96 15.27 13.81
N GLY A 677 7.58 15.06 15.08
CA GLY A 677 8.47 15.11 16.24
C GLY A 677 9.51 13.98 16.35
N ARG A 678 10.16 13.90 17.52
CA ARG A 678 11.33 13.04 17.79
C ARG A 678 11.15 11.54 17.51
N HIS A 679 9.93 11.01 17.62
CA HIS A 679 9.65 9.58 17.38
C HIS A 679 9.36 9.25 15.91
N GLY A 680 9.41 10.24 15.01
CA GLY A 680 9.16 10.08 13.58
C GLY A 680 10.20 10.80 12.74
N ILE A 681 9.79 11.82 11.98
CA ILE A 681 10.62 12.48 10.96
C ILE A 681 11.89 13.09 11.56
N SER A 682 11.77 13.85 12.65
CA SER A 682 12.91 14.60 13.20
C SER A 682 13.98 13.71 13.83
N GLY A 683 13.57 12.62 14.50
CA GLY A 683 14.51 11.64 15.06
C GLY A 683 15.06 10.64 14.04
N ALA A 684 14.44 10.52 12.87
CA ALA A 684 14.90 9.68 11.76
C ALA A 684 15.74 10.45 10.72
N LYS A 685 16.16 11.68 11.01
CA LYS A 685 17.14 12.41 10.21
C LYS A 685 18.47 11.65 10.16
N THR A 686 19.17 11.73 9.04
CA THR A 686 20.47 11.07 8.83
C THR A 686 21.59 11.71 9.66
N SER A 687 21.72 13.04 9.63
CA SER A 687 22.73 13.75 10.42
C SER A 687 22.58 13.46 11.92
N VAL A 688 23.71 13.15 12.56
CA VAL A 688 23.82 12.95 14.02
C VAL A 688 23.68 14.31 14.71
N LEU A 689 24.34 15.34 14.20
CA LEU A 689 24.29 16.70 14.73
C LEU A 689 22.86 17.27 14.67
N ALA A 690 22.15 17.07 13.57
CA ALA A 690 20.76 17.51 13.43
C ALA A 690 19.80 16.80 14.39
N ARG A 691 20.02 15.50 14.69
CA ARG A 691 19.27 14.76 15.72
C ARG A 691 19.60 15.30 17.12
N ALA A 692 20.88 15.39 17.45
CA ALA A 692 21.37 15.77 18.77
C ALA A 692 21.04 17.23 19.13
N ALA A 693 21.00 18.15 18.16
CA ALA A 693 20.59 19.53 18.36
C ALA A 693 19.07 19.72 18.49
N PHE A 694 18.26 18.75 18.04
CA PHE A 694 16.80 18.81 18.15
C PHE A 694 16.32 18.35 19.53
N GLU A 695 16.70 17.15 19.97
CA GLU A 695 16.34 16.63 21.29
C GLU A 695 17.26 15.46 21.71
N ILE A 696 17.32 15.14 23.01
CA ILE A 696 18.03 13.96 23.57
C ILE A 696 19.52 13.88 23.13
N THR A 697 20.20 15.02 23.16
CA THR A 697 21.58 15.24 22.68
C THR A 697 22.57 14.15 23.09
N SER A 698 22.67 13.85 24.39
CA SER A 698 23.66 12.90 24.92
C SER A 698 23.47 11.49 24.39
N THR A 699 22.23 11.03 24.24
CA THR A 699 21.94 9.67 23.74
C THR A 699 22.28 9.54 22.27
N HIS A 700 21.97 10.54 21.45
CA HIS A 700 22.34 10.52 20.02
C HIS A 700 23.85 10.53 19.80
N LEU A 701 24.60 11.38 20.52
CA LEU A 701 26.06 11.43 20.40
C LEU A 701 26.74 10.16 20.91
N LEU A 702 26.29 9.59 22.04
CA LEU A 702 26.84 8.34 22.58
C LEU A 702 26.54 7.15 21.68
N LEU A 703 25.33 7.04 21.13
CA LEU A 703 25.00 5.97 20.19
C LEU A 703 25.83 6.08 18.92
N ALA A 704 25.93 7.28 18.32
CA ALA A 704 26.74 7.51 17.13
C ALA A 704 28.23 7.16 17.36
N ALA A 705 28.78 7.51 18.52
CA ALA A 705 30.15 7.15 18.89
C ALA A 705 30.35 5.64 19.11
N LEU A 706 29.31 4.91 19.54
CA LEU A 706 29.33 3.45 19.69
C LEU A 706 29.12 2.71 18.35
N THR A 707 28.36 3.28 17.42
CA THR A 707 28.09 2.69 16.09
C THR A 707 29.10 3.10 15.03
N GLY A 708 29.87 4.17 15.26
CA GLY A 708 30.75 4.75 14.25
C GLY A 708 29.98 5.53 13.17
N GLU A 709 28.87 6.16 13.52
CA GLU A 709 28.09 6.99 12.58
C GLU A 709 28.85 8.27 12.18
N GLU A 710 29.04 8.46 10.87
CA GLU A 710 29.62 9.66 10.28
C GLU A 710 28.52 10.66 9.87
N ASP A 711 28.82 11.96 9.94
CA ASP A 711 27.90 13.03 9.54
C ASP A 711 28.39 13.72 8.26
N VAL A 712 27.56 13.69 7.21
CA VAL A 712 27.90 14.17 5.85
C VAL A 712 27.65 15.68 5.69
N LEU A 713 27.14 16.36 6.73
CA LEU A 713 26.92 17.81 6.77
C LEU A 713 26.04 18.36 5.61
N THR A 714 25.03 17.62 5.16
CA THR A 714 24.22 18.02 3.99
C THR A 714 23.03 18.92 4.30
N GLY A 715 22.49 18.87 5.53
CA GLY A 715 21.31 19.64 5.92
C GLY A 715 21.62 21.03 6.48
N VAL A 716 20.58 21.68 7.01
CA VAL A 716 20.64 23.09 7.43
C VAL A 716 21.22 23.24 8.85
N ALA A 717 20.88 22.35 9.78
CA ALA A 717 21.23 22.52 11.19
C ALA A 717 22.71 22.22 11.44
N GLU A 718 23.16 21.11 10.90
CA GLU A 718 24.55 20.64 10.92
C GLU A 718 25.53 21.69 10.33
N ASN A 719 25.20 22.30 9.18
CA ASN A 719 26.01 23.36 8.59
C ASN A 719 26.08 24.62 9.45
N ILE A 720 24.95 25.06 10.02
CA ILE A 720 24.93 26.21 10.95
C ILE A 720 25.78 25.94 12.21
N ILE A 721 25.71 24.72 12.76
CA ILE A 721 26.50 24.31 13.94
C ILE A 721 28.00 24.33 13.66
N VAL A 722 28.43 23.86 12.48
CA VAL A 722 29.83 23.82 12.06
C VAL A 722 30.33 25.18 11.52
N GLY A 723 29.42 26.11 11.22
CA GLY A 723 29.73 27.43 10.67
C GLY A 723 29.91 27.47 9.15
N GLN A 724 29.38 26.48 8.43
CA GLN A 724 29.41 26.41 6.96
C GLN A 724 28.16 27.09 6.34
N PRO A 725 28.28 27.69 5.14
CA PRO A 725 27.12 28.20 4.41
C PRO A 725 26.12 27.09 4.08
N VAL A 726 24.84 27.33 4.33
CA VAL A 726 23.76 26.36 4.04
C VAL A 726 23.46 26.31 2.54
N HIS A 727 23.15 25.11 2.02
CA HIS A 727 22.79 24.91 0.60
C HIS A 727 21.33 25.30 0.27
N LEU A 728 20.88 26.45 0.76
CA LEU A 728 19.55 27.01 0.51
C LEU A 728 19.65 28.51 0.14
N GLY A 729 18.72 28.99 -0.67
CA GLY A 729 18.71 30.37 -1.16
C GLY A 729 20.04 30.74 -1.84
N THR A 730 20.63 31.86 -1.43
CA THR A 730 21.89 32.36 -2.01
C THR A 730 23.07 31.38 -1.83
N GLY A 731 23.07 30.55 -0.79
CA GLY A 731 24.13 29.55 -0.56
C GLY A 731 24.08 28.33 -1.48
N ALA A 732 23.02 28.19 -2.29
CA ALA A 732 22.93 27.18 -3.35
C ALA A 732 23.41 27.68 -4.72
N VAL A 733 23.72 28.98 -4.87
CA VAL A 733 24.12 29.59 -6.14
C VAL A 733 25.64 29.70 -6.24
N SER A 734 26.23 28.94 -7.15
CA SER A 734 27.66 29.08 -7.53
C SER A 734 27.82 30.10 -8.66
N VAL A 735 28.68 31.10 -8.46
CA VAL A 735 29.00 32.11 -9.47
C VAL A 735 30.34 31.80 -10.13
N ILE A 736 30.38 31.82 -11.47
CA ILE A 736 31.61 31.73 -12.25
C ILE A 736 31.81 33.08 -12.93
N TYR A 737 32.89 33.78 -12.55
CA TYR A 737 33.33 35.00 -13.22
C TYR A 737 34.53 34.67 -14.11
N ASN A 738 34.42 34.95 -15.41
CA ASN A 738 35.53 34.85 -16.33
C ASN A 738 36.08 36.27 -16.58
N PRO A 739 37.20 36.68 -15.96
CA PRO A 739 37.78 37.99 -16.20
C PRO A 739 38.21 38.12 -17.65
N SER A 740 37.85 39.22 -18.30
CA SER A 740 38.35 39.57 -19.63
C SER A 740 39.87 39.77 -19.57
N SER A 741 40.61 39.03 -20.39
CA SER A 741 42.07 39.13 -20.51
C SER A 741 42.47 40.39 -21.29
N GLU A 742 42.47 41.53 -20.62
CA GLU A 742 43.04 42.79 -21.12
C GLU A 742 44.02 43.40 -20.10
N THR A 743 45.30 43.06 -20.25
CA THR A 743 46.50 43.92 -20.10
C THR A 743 47.66 43.27 -20.83
#